data_AF-A0A9D2LF47-F1
#
_entry.id   AF-A0A9D2LF47-F1
#
_cell.length_a   1.000
_cell.length_b   1.000
_cell.length_c   1.000
_cell.angle_alpha   90.00
_cell.angle_beta   90.00
_cell.angle_gamma   90.00
#
_symmetry.space_group_name_H-M   'P 1'
#
loop_
_entity.id
_entity.type
_entity.pdbx_description
1 polymer ?
#
loop_
_entity_poly.entity_id
_entity_poly.type
_entity_poly.pdbx_seq_one_letter_code
_entity_poly.pdbx_strand_id
1 'polypeptide(L)'
;MEATVINRRSLIRSAVLTSVAASAAPAAAALPPSHPGAHPLSPERPKDGRLTNLSHLRFLLAEVPLSVLDGHSTHGLSESPSGLAPWTYADHLEGGGFDPVGGGELDEATGHWTQGAYNADDIARAAIVFLRAHTTFGDDDDLATARGLLRTLTYLQVDSGEFAGNVVLWMQADGTLNRSAAPVELPDPSDSDESYWLARTIWALGEAVPVYAAQDPDFAAFLIDRLHLALGALGRASLGRYGHWQEADGTSVPGWLIADGADATGEAVLGLTAAVQARPRDRRLRRALDRYSEGIEAMTSGDVAEWPYRAILPSTGSQSLWHAWGGLAPAALAAASTVTGNGLEAAVGDAGVFTPQLLTSGGPYNAWSPAPDESQIAYGAQSRVEGLLRTADATCGQGLRELAALAAGWFFGANPSGEPAYDPATGVTIDGIEPDGTVNLNSGAESTIHGLLAMIALDAEPRLARTARCISGRAQARGMLWLPAEDAELSGDAQVITPDSSWTGESNWSGSYALVAEGGSVSFKLEADQREVIDAGGATAHPVIHRLAEDAGTALWTTIDGDGSRTELGVLELGGIDDRGATEWDGILKPFPLESEIPNGTVAIEAVVDGHLELDELMILPGITSAAHPCRGGGEIILRAASVEEDAATVPGETGSAFTADGERLGPINRGRRSVPAGAFAITTR
;
A
#
# COMPACT_ATOMS: atom_id res chain seq x y z
N MET A 1 15.67 29.41 -18.01
CA MET A 1 14.20 29.59 -18.02
C MET A 1 13.64 28.44 -18.82
N GLU A 2 13.57 27.30 -18.16
CA GLU A 2 12.80 26.11 -18.50
C GLU A 2 12.77 25.42 -17.14
N ALA A 3 11.64 25.56 -16.46
CA ALA A 3 11.42 25.04 -15.12
C ALA A 3 11.16 23.54 -15.27
N THR A 4 12.13 22.74 -14.87
CA THR A 4 11.98 21.28 -14.75
C THR A 4 11.03 21.01 -13.59
N VAL A 5 9.75 20.82 -13.92
CA VAL A 5 8.71 20.37 -12.98
C VAL A 5 9.06 18.92 -12.59
N ILE A 6 9.51 18.71 -11.35
CA ILE A 6 9.64 17.37 -10.76
C ILE A 6 8.22 16.97 -10.32
N ASN A 7 7.47 16.43 -11.28
CA ASN A 7 6.15 15.82 -11.09
C ASN A 7 6.30 14.48 -10.37
N ARG A 8 5.35 14.06 -9.49
CA ARG A 8 5.02 12.72 -8.88
C ARG A 8 6.06 11.56 -8.80
N ARG A 9 7.32 11.79 -9.18
CA ARG A 9 8.36 10.83 -9.61
C ARG A 9 9.14 10.20 -8.45
N SER A 10 8.98 10.69 -7.22
CA SER A 10 9.89 10.38 -6.12
C SER A 10 9.39 9.27 -5.19
N LEU A 11 8.08 9.02 -5.14
CA LEU A 11 7.51 8.07 -4.18
C LEU A 11 7.53 6.61 -4.65
N ILE A 12 7.61 6.36 -5.97
CA ILE A 12 7.60 5.01 -6.54
C ILE A 12 9.02 4.49 -6.86
N ARG A 13 10.05 5.35 -6.93
CA ARG A 13 11.42 4.97 -7.38
C ARG A 13 12.56 5.16 -6.37
N SER A 14 12.29 5.54 -5.13
CA SER A 14 13.36 5.78 -4.15
C SER A 14 13.81 4.48 -3.46
N ALA A 15 14.40 3.55 -4.21
CA ALA A 15 15.10 2.39 -3.68
C ALA A 15 16.21 1.89 -4.62
N VAL A 16 17.00 2.78 -5.24
CA VAL A 16 18.27 2.38 -5.89
C VAL A 16 19.33 3.44 -5.66
N LEU A 17 20.14 3.26 -4.61
CA LEU A 17 21.42 3.97 -4.46
C LEU A 17 22.54 3.09 -5.01
N THR A 18 23.13 3.55 -6.12
CA THR A 18 24.31 2.93 -6.74
C THR A 18 25.58 3.38 -6.01
N SER A 19 26.26 2.43 -5.37
CA SER A 19 27.54 2.64 -4.69
C SER A 19 28.70 2.80 -5.69
N VAL A 20 29.42 3.92 -5.68
CA VAL A 20 30.74 4.03 -6.33
C VAL A 20 31.81 4.23 -5.26
N ALA A 21 32.66 3.22 -5.09
CA ALA A 21 33.82 3.23 -4.21
C ALA A 21 34.96 4.07 -4.80
N ALA A 22 35.55 4.96 -4.01
CA ALA A 22 36.89 5.49 -4.28
C ALA A 22 37.67 5.73 -2.97
N SER A 23 38.77 4.99 -2.84
CA SER A 23 39.74 5.07 -1.76
C SER A 23 40.80 6.15 -1.98
N ALA A 24 41.12 6.98 -0.96
CA ALA A 24 42.50 7.29 -0.52
C ALA A 24 42.61 8.33 0.62
N ALA A 25 43.07 7.86 1.79
CA ALA A 25 44.09 8.38 2.74
C ALA A 25 44.20 9.86 3.21
N PRO A 26 44.78 10.13 4.41
CA PRO A 26 44.22 11.09 5.37
C PRO A 26 44.95 12.43 5.45
N ALA A 27 44.22 13.48 5.83
CA ALA A 27 44.78 14.70 6.40
C ALA A 27 44.04 15.03 7.71
N ALA A 28 44.81 15.18 8.78
CA ALA A 28 44.30 15.40 10.13
C ALA A 28 43.88 16.86 10.35
N ALA A 29 42.65 17.11 10.81
CA ALA A 29 42.29 18.23 11.70
C ALA A 29 40.86 18.13 12.24
N ALA A 30 40.74 18.39 13.56
CA ALA A 30 39.58 18.80 14.36
C ALA A 30 38.33 17.88 14.38
N LEU A 31 38.06 17.31 15.56
CA LEU A 31 36.87 16.50 15.87
C LEU A 31 35.58 17.36 15.85
N PRO A 32 34.56 16.99 15.04
CA PRO A 32 33.21 17.52 15.17
C PRO A 32 32.50 16.91 16.40
N PRO A 33 31.37 17.49 16.85
CA PRO A 33 30.56 16.90 17.92
C PRO A 33 30.18 15.46 17.56
N SER A 34 30.26 14.57 18.54
CA SER A 34 30.02 13.13 18.37
C SER A 34 28.62 12.85 17.82
N HIS A 35 28.55 12.27 16.63
CA HIS A 35 27.39 11.48 16.20
C HIS A 35 27.07 10.44 17.30
N PRO A 36 25.79 10.14 17.59
CA PRO A 36 25.46 8.98 18.40
C PRO A 36 26.11 7.77 17.73
N GLY A 37 27.05 7.12 18.42
CA GLY A 37 27.87 6.07 17.82
C GLY A 37 27.00 4.87 17.40
N ALA A 38 27.37 4.24 16.28
CA ALA A 38 26.87 2.93 15.91
C ALA A 38 27.07 1.96 17.08
N HIS A 39 25.98 1.63 17.76
CA HIS A 39 25.97 0.69 18.87
C HIS A 39 25.19 -0.56 18.44
N PRO A 40 25.80 -1.76 18.50
CA PRO A 40 25.01 -2.97 18.36
C PRO A 40 23.97 -2.98 19.48
N LEU A 41 22.68 -3.00 19.11
CA LEU A 41 21.59 -3.16 20.07
C LEU A 41 21.83 -4.47 20.83
N SER A 42 21.95 -4.37 22.15
CA SER A 42 21.84 -5.57 22.98
C SER A 42 20.39 -6.04 22.88
N PRO A 43 20.12 -7.29 22.48
CA PRO A 43 18.75 -7.77 22.33
C PRO A 43 18.07 -7.73 23.70
N GLU A 44 17.19 -6.75 23.91
CA GLU A 44 16.19 -6.83 24.96
C GLU A 44 15.12 -7.79 24.48
N ARG A 45 15.11 -9.00 25.06
CA ARG A 45 14.04 -9.97 24.80
C ARG A 45 12.69 -9.31 25.08
N PRO A 46 11.69 -9.50 24.22
CA PRO A 46 10.32 -9.07 24.49
C PRO A 46 9.90 -9.52 25.89
N LYS A 47 9.36 -8.59 26.69
CA LYS A 47 8.68 -8.95 27.92
C LYS A 47 7.57 -9.96 27.53
N ASP A 48 7.57 -11.13 28.18
CA ASP A 48 6.49 -12.13 28.12
C ASP A 48 6.23 -12.85 26.77
N GLY A 49 7.18 -12.88 25.83
CA GLY A 49 7.03 -13.66 24.58
C GLY A 49 6.11 -13.04 23.53
N ARG A 50 5.81 -11.74 23.68
CA ARG A 50 5.11 -10.87 22.73
C ARG A 50 5.88 -10.74 21.42
N LEU A 51 5.16 -10.40 20.34
CA LEU A 51 5.75 -10.06 19.05
C LEU A 51 6.30 -8.64 19.04
N THR A 52 5.59 -7.69 19.65
CA THR A 52 5.95 -6.27 19.66
C THR A 52 7.23 -6.04 20.47
N ASN A 53 8.22 -5.43 19.83
CA ASN A 53 9.45 -4.99 20.48
C ASN A 53 9.80 -3.57 20.02
N LEU A 54 9.58 -2.58 20.87
CA LEU A 54 9.76 -1.16 20.53
C LEU A 54 11.24 -0.71 20.53
N SER A 55 12.20 -1.62 20.78
CA SER A 55 13.60 -1.25 20.99
C SER A 55 14.21 -0.55 19.78
N HIS A 56 14.01 -1.08 18.57
CA HIS A 56 14.53 -0.45 17.35
C HIS A 56 13.89 0.91 17.07
N LEU A 57 12.57 1.05 17.23
CA LEU A 57 11.92 2.36 17.06
C LEU A 57 12.42 3.37 18.10
N ARG A 58 12.62 2.96 19.35
CA ARG A 58 13.22 3.81 20.40
C ARG A 58 14.66 4.19 20.09
N PHE A 59 15.42 3.31 19.45
CA PHE A 59 16.76 3.62 18.96
C PHE A 59 16.76 4.70 17.87
N LEU A 60 15.75 4.72 17.01
CA LEU A 60 15.59 5.77 15.99
C LEU A 60 15.17 7.11 16.59
N LEU A 61 14.64 7.17 17.82
CA LEU A 61 14.21 8.43 18.43
C LEU A 61 15.38 9.28 18.89
N ALA A 62 15.33 10.56 18.51
CA ALA A 62 16.21 11.60 19.01
C ALA A 62 15.42 12.71 19.72
N GLU A 63 16.04 13.34 20.72
CA GLU A 63 15.55 14.59 21.27
C GLU A 63 15.92 15.75 20.33
N VAL A 64 14.94 16.60 20.03
CA VAL A 64 15.10 17.72 19.09
C VAL A 64 14.72 19.03 19.76
N PRO A 65 15.52 20.10 19.59
CA PRO A 65 15.19 21.41 20.15
C PRO A 65 14.02 22.04 19.39
N LEU A 66 13.08 22.62 20.13
CA LEU A 66 11.95 23.36 19.60
C LEU A 66 12.13 24.83 19.96
N SER A 67 12.55 25.64 18.99
CA SER A 67 12.80 27.06 19.20
C SER A 67 11.50 27.88 19.12
N VAL A 68 11.51 29.11 19.65
CA VAL A 68 10.37 30.02 19.45
C VAL A 68 10.45 30.56 18.04
N LEU A 69 9.47 30.20 17.20
CA LEU A 69 9.40 30.57 15.80
C LEU A 69 8.00 31.10 15.47
N ASP A 70 7.93 32.27 14.83
CA ASP A 70 6.65 32.84 14.41
C ASP A 70 5.90 31.88 13.48
N GLY A 71 4.60 31.67 13.75
CA GLY A 71 3.76 30.73 13.00
C GLY A 71 3.87 29.27 13.45
N HIS A 72 4.69 28.95 14.46
CA HIS A 72 4.88 27.60 14.96
C HIS A 72 4.82 27.55 16.49
N SER A 73 4.02 26.64 17.04
CA SER A 73 3.90 26.47 18.49
C SER A 73 3.49 25.05 18.86
N THR A 74 3.81 24.65 20.09
CA THR A 74 3.37 23.37 20.65
C THR A 74 2.98 23.51 22.11
N HIS A 75 2.31 22.49 22.64
CA HIS A 75 1.91 22.45 24.04
C HIS A 75 3.14 22.55 24.96
N GLY A 76 3.13 23.52 25.87
CA GLY A 76 4.19 23.71 26.87
C GLY A 76 5.56 24.08 26.31
N LEU A 77 5.63 24.76 25.15
CA LEU A 77 6.89 25.12 24.49
C LEU A 77 7.82 25.94 25.40
N SER A 78 7.28 26.88 26.19
CA SER A 78 8.06 27.70 27.12
C SER A 78 8.66 26.91 28.28
N GLU A 79 7.99 25.85 28.71
CA GLU A 79 8.34 25.02 29.86
C GLU A 79 9.32 23.91 29.48
N SER A 80 9.18 23.37 28.27
CA SER A 80 10.00 22.27 27.75
C SER A 80 10.27 22.51 26.26
N PRO A 81 11.38 23.19 25.91
CA PRO A 81 11.71 23.57 24.54
C PRO A 81 12.37 22.42 23.75
N SER A 82 11.90 21.18 23.96
CA SER A 82 12.35 20.00 23.22
C SER A 82 11.19 19.03 22.97
N GLY A 83 11.34 18.24 21.91
CA GLY A 83 10.43 17.19 21.49
C GLY A 83 11.18 15.92 21.11
N LEU A 84 10.45 14.94 20.56
CA LEU A 84 11.03 13.71 20.02
C LEU A 84 10.76 13.60 18.52
N ALA A 85 11.70 13.01 17.78
CA ALA A 85 11.51 12.65 16.38
C ALA A 85 12.30 11.39 16.02
N PRO A 86 11.74 10.45 15.25
CA PRO A 86 12.49 9.33 14.70
C PRO A 86 13.33 9.78 13.51
N TRP A 87 14.59 9.36 13.46
CA TRP A 87 15.41 9.42 12.25
C TRP A 87 14.68 8.76 11.09
N THR A 88 14.70 9.42 9.93
CA THR A 88 13.95 8.96 8.74
C THR A 88 14.46 7.59 8.26
N TYR A 89 15.78 7.47 8.07
CA TYR A 89 16.43 6.28 7.55
C TYR A 89 17.35 5.64 8.59
N ALA A 90 17.68 4.38 8.35
CA ALA A 90 18.70 3.67 9.10
C ALA A 90 19.38 2.62 8.22
N ASP A 91 20.64 2.88 7.88
CA ASP A 91 21.43 2.05 6.98
C ASP A 91 22.01 0.85 7.70
N HIS A 92 21.86 -0.33 7.10
CA HIS A 92 22.42 -1.57 7.65
C HIS A 92 23.95 -1.63 7.46
N LEU A 93 24.67 -1.96 8.53
CA LEU A 93 26.14 -2.03 8.54
C LEU A 93 26.66 -3.46 8.27
N GLU A 94 27.77 -3.61 7.55
CA GLU A 94 28.38 -4.93 7.23
C GLU A 94 28.70 -5.79 8.48
N GLY A 95 28.91 -5.17 9.64
CA GLY A 95 29.16 -5.83 10.92
C GLY A 95 27.91 -6.14 11.76
N GLY A 96 26.72 -5.84 11.24
CA GLY A 96 25.47 -5.80 11.97
C GLY A 96 25.25 -4.47 12.70
N GLY A 97 23.98 -4.15 12.97
CA GLY A 97 23.55 -2.86 13.50
C GLY A 97 23.19 -1.86 12.41
N PHE A 98 22.85 -0.65 12.84
CA PHE A 98 22.29 0.39 11.99
C PHE A 98 22.92 1.75 12.28
N ASP A 99 23.06 2.58 11.24
CA ASP A 99 23.42 3.98 11.35
C ASP A 99 22.20 4.85 11.01
N PRO A 100 21.69 5.70 11.91
CA PRO A 100 20.58 6.60 11.61
C PRO A 100 20.99 7.73 10.66
N VAL A 101 20.20 7.94 9.60
CA VAL A 101 20.52 8.85 8.50
C VAL A 101 19.31 9.75 8.20
N GLY A 102 19.56 11.02 7.85
CA GLY A 102 18.54 11.94 7.36
C GLY A 102 18.25 11.75 5.87
N GLY A 103 17.26 12.46 5.34
CA GLY A 103 16.91 12.42 3.93
C GLY A 103 17.82 13.24 3.03
N GLY A 104 18.27 12.63 1.94
CA GLY A 104 19.16 13.22 0.94
C GLY A 104 20.63 13.24 1.37
N GLU A 105 21.40 14.15 0.77
CA GLU A 105 22.83 14.33 1.08
C GLU A 105 23.04 15.18 2.35
N LEU A 106 24.05 14.83 3.16
CA LEU A 106 24.51 15.60 4.31
C LEU A 106 25.50 16.68 3.89
N ASP A 107 25.23 17.92 4.26
CA ASP A 107 26.23 18.99 4.25
C ASP A 107 27.02 18.97 5.56
N GLU A 108 28.26 18.47 5.51
CA GLU A 108 29.15 18.38 6.66
C GLU A 108 29.45 19.74 7.32
N ALA A 109 29.34 20.85 6.59
CA ALA A 109 29.64 22.18 7.12
C ALA A 109 28.54 22.71 8.03
N THR A 110 27.28 22.39 7.72
CA THR A 110 26.10 22.83 8.47
C THR A 110 25.54 21.74 9.37
N GLY A 111 25.84 20.46 9.08
CA GLY A 111 25.19 19.31 9.68
C GLY A 111 23.75 19.12 9.20
N HIS A 112 23.35 19.79 8.11
CA HIS A 112 22.00 19.73 7.57
C HIS A 112 21.92 18.74 6.42
N TRP A 113 20.80 18.03 6.38
CA TRP A 113 20.45 17.15 5.29
C TRP A 113 19.67 17.93 4.23
N THR A 114 19.92 17.67 2.95
CA THR A 114 19.24 18.34 1.83
C THR A 114 17.72 18.23 1.89
N GLN A 115 17.16 17.17 2.47
CA GLN A 115 15.75 17.11 2.86
C GLN A 115 15.58 17.46 4.35
N GLY A 116 16.08 16.61 5.25
CA GLY A 116 16.03 16.85 6.70
C GLY A 116 16.40 15.60 7.49
N ALA A 117 16.71 15.74 8.77
CA ALA A 117 16.99 14.59 9.64
C ALA A 117 15.70 13.79 9.94
N TYR A 118 14.60 14.52 10.12
CA TYR A 118 13.31 14.01 10.54
C TYR A 118 12.20 14.55 9.65
N ASN A 119 11.12 13.78 9.50
CA ASN A 119 9.95 14.21 8.75
C ASN A 119 8.64 14.04 9.53
N ALA A 120 7.65 14.84 9.17
CA ALA A 120 6.33 14.83 9.79
C ALA A 120 5.58 13.48 9.59
N ASP A 121 5.84 12.76 8.49
CA ASP A 121 5.19 11.47 8.22
C ASP A 121 5.56 10.43 9.27
N ASP A 122 6.85 10.28 9.55
CA ASP A 122 7.38 9.31 10.50
C ASP A 122 7.10 9.72 11.94
N ILE A 123 7.16 11.02 12.26
CA ILE A 123 6.77 11.52 13.58
C ILE A 123 5.29 11.17 13.86
N ALA A 124 4.41 11.40 12.89
CA ALA A 124 2.99 11.11 13.02
C ALA A 124 2.72 9.61 13.22
N ARG A 125 3.29 8.76 12.34
CA ARG A 125 3.08 7.30 12.39
C ARG A 125 3.75 6.67 13.61
N ALA A 126 4.91 7.15 14.05
CA ALA A 126 5.55 6.70 15.29
C ALA A 126 4.70 7.06 16.51
N ALA A 127 4.06 8.24 16.55
CA ALA A 127 3.16 8.60 17.64
C ALA A 127 2.01 7.59 17.76
N ILE A 128 1.45 7.14 16.63
CA ILE A 128 0.40 6.12 16.59
C ILE A 128 0.90 4.78 17.13
N VAL A 129 2.11 4.33 16.78
CA VAL A 129 2.71 3.10 17.33
C VAL A 129 2.74 3.16 18.86
N PHE A 130 3.27 4.24 19.44
CA PHE A 130 3.36 4.37 20.90
C PHE A 130 1.99 4.54 21.57
N LEU A 131 1.03 5.23 20.95
CA LEU A 131 -0.35 5.32 21.46
C LEU A 131 -1.04 3.96 21.50
N ARG A 132 -0.91 3.18 20.41
CA ARG A 132 -1.50 1.84 20.31
C ARG A 132 -0.78 0.84 21.22
N ALA A 133 0.54 0.94 21.35
CA ALA A 133 1.32 0.15 22.31
C ALA A 133 0.90 0.43 23.75
N HIS A 134 0.79 1.71 24.15
CA HIS A 134 0.26 2.10 25.46
C HIS A 134 -1.16 1.54 25.68
N THR A 135 -2.05 1.69 24.70
CA THR A 135 -3.43 1.20 24.81
C THR A 135 -3.49 -0.32 24.98
N THR A 136 -2.59 -1.05 24.32
CA THR A 136 -2.55 -2.52 24.33
C THR A 136 -1.85 -3.08 25.57
N PHE A 137 -0.79 -2.43 26.03
CA PHE A 137 0.14 -2.98 27.02
C PHE A 137 0.18 -2.20 28.35
N GLY A 138 -0.34 -0.98 28.38
CA GLY A 138 -0.46 -0.15 29.58
C GLY A 138 0.84 0.46 30.09
N ASP A 139 1.86 0.62 29.24
CA ASP A 139 3.13 1.24 29.63
C ASP A 139 3.04 2.77 29.51
N ASP A 140 3.20 3.48 30.63
CA ASP A 140 3.11 4.95 30.66
C ASP A 140 4.31 5.62 29.97
N ASP A 141 5.45 4.93 29.84
CA ASP A 141 6.61 5.46 29.11
C ASP A 141 6.33 5.52 27.60
N ASP A 142 5.51 4.59 27.06
CA ASP A 142 5.02 4.65 25.69
C ASP A 142 4.13 5.89 25.50
N LEU A 143 3.22 6.17 26.45
CA LEU A 143 2.37 7.37 26.37
C LEU A 143 3.19 8.66 26.46
N ALA A 144 4.18 8.72 27.34
CA ALA A 144 5.10 9.87 27.44
C ALA A 144 5.88 10.08 26.13
N THR A 145 6.31 8.98 25.49
CA THR A 145 7.00 9.00 24.19
C THR A 145 6.07 9.55 23.10
N ALA A 146 4.83 9.04 23.03
CA ALA A 146 3.82 9.56 22.11
C ALA A 146 3.56 11.06 22.31
N ARG A 147 3.55 11.54 23.56
CA ARG A 147 3.42 12.98 23.85
C ARG A 147 4.57 13.78 23.24
N GLY A 148 5.81 13.31 23.41
CA GLY A 148 6.99 13.97 22.85
C GLY A 148 6.93 14.10 21.32
N LEU A 149 6.49 13.03 20.64
CA LEU A 149 6.29 13.01 19.19
C LEU A 149 5.16 13.96 18.75
N LEU A 150 4.00 13.93 19.41
CA LEU A 150 2.88 14.84 19.10
C LEU A 150 3.24 16.31 19.33
N ARG A 151 4.12 16.60 20.29
CA ARG A 151 4.62 17.97 20.50
C ARG A 151 5.46 18.44 19.33
N THR A 152 6.38 17.62 18.83
CA THR A 152 7.14 17.91 17.61
C THR A 152 6.24 18.04 16.40
N LEU A 153 5.28 17.13 16.23
CA LEU A 153 4.35 17.14 15.09
C LEU A 153 3.52 18.44 15.03
N THR A 154 2.99 18.86 16.18
CA THR A 154 2.21 20.11 16.27
C THR A 154 3.08 21.36 16.16
N TYR A 155 4.38 21.26 16.45
CA TYR A 155 5.34 22.33 16.17
C TYR A 155 5.60 22.48 14.66
N LEU A 156 5.64 21.37 13.91
CA LEU A 156 5.75 21.39 12.43
C LEU A 156 4.49 21.95 11.75
N GLN A 157 3.34 21.92 12.41
CA GLN A 157 2.11 22.54 11.92
C GLN A 157 2.19 24.07 12.00
N VAL A 158 1.85 24.72 10.89
CA VAL A 158 1.69 26.18 10.83
C VAL A 158 0.43 26.58 11.59
N ASP A 159 0.56 27.43 12.59
CA ASP A 159 -0.53 27.77 13.51
C ASP A 159 -1.31 29.04 13.16
N SER A 160 -0.78 29.86 12.26
CA SER A 160 -1.32 31.17 11.91
C SER A 160 -0.86 31.62 10.52
N GLY A 161 -1.53 32.64 9.97
CA GLY A 161 -1.24 33.15 8.63
C GLY A 161 -1.98 32.40 7.51
N GLU A 162 -1.51 32.59 6.28
CA GLU A 162 -2.14 32.08 5.05
C GLU A 162 -2.17 30.54 4.99
N PHE A 163 -1.11 29.92 5.48
CA PHE A 163 -0.92 28.47 5.48
C PHE A 163 -1.37 27.77 6.78
N ALA A 164 -2.09 28.47 7.67
CA ALA A 164 -2.50 27.94 8.96
C ALA A 164 -3.24 26.59 8.83
N GLY A 165 -2.71 25.55 9.48
CA GLY A 165 -3.20 24.18 9.43
C GLY A 165 -2.34 23.22 8.61
N ASN A 166 -1.61 23.72 7.60
CA ASN A 166 -0.63 22.93 6.84
C ASN A 166 0.61 22.65 7.69
N VAL A 167 1.47 21.76 7.22
CA VAL A 167 2.55 21.18 7.99
C VAL A 167 3.84 21.27 7.19
N VAL A 168 4.94 21.66 7.83
CA VAL A 168 6.28 21.56 7.22
C VAL A 168 6.71 20.10 7.27
N LEU A 169 7.13 19.56 6.12
CA LEU A 169 7.51 18.14 6.04
C LEU A 169 8.79 17.85 6.82
N TRP A 170 9.85 18.65 6.63
CA TRP A 170 11.20 18.30 7.11
C TRP A 170 11.73 19.20 8.23
N MET A 171 12.52 18.58 9.11
CA MET A 171 13.24 19.24 10.18
C MET A 171 14.67 18.71 10.28
N GLN A 172 15.62 19.60 10.52
CA GLN A 172 17.03 19.30 10.75
C GLN A 172 17.29 18.81 12.18
N ALA A 173 18.46 18.21 12.39
CA ALA A 173 18.89 17.70 13.71
C ALA A 173 18.93 18.79 14.79
N ASP A 174 19.17 20.05 14.40
CA ASP A 174 19.20 21.21 15.28
C ASP A 174 17.84 21.92 15.45
N GLY A 175 16.75 21.31 14.97
CA GLY A 175 15.39 21.85 15.05
C GLY A 175 15.05 22.89 13.97
N THR A 176 15.97 23.20 13.05
CA THR A 176 15.68 24.09 11.92
C THR A 176 14.68 23.44 10.97
N LEU A 177 13.62 24.18 10.62
CA LEU A 177 12.61 23.71 9.66
C LEU A 177 13.13 23.84 8.23
N ASN A 178 13.02 22.76 7.44
CA ASN A 178 13.30 22.80 6.00
C ASN A 178 11.99 22.77 5.21
N ARG A 179 11.59 23.94 4.70
CA ARG A 179 10.33 24.09 3.97
C ARG A 179 10.40 23.60 2.52
N SER A 180 11.60 23.61 1.93
CA SER A 180 11.82 23.30 0.52
C SER A 180 13.02 22.36 0.41
N ALA A 181 12.74 21.06 0.45
CA ALA A 181 13.74 20.01 0.36
C ALA A 181 14.42 19.98 -1.03
N ALA A 182 15.60 19.35 -1.09
CA ALA A 182 16.25 18.97 -2.33
C ALA A 182 16.42 17.44 -2.38
N PRO A 183 15.89 16.74 -3.40
CA PRO A 183 15.05 17.27 -4.48
C PRO A 183 13.73 17.84 -3.95
N VAL A 184 13.13 18.75 -4.74
CA VAL A 184 11.85 19.38 -4.38
C VAL A 184 10.75 18.34 -4.30
N GLU A 185 10.00 18.39 -3.20
CA GLU A 185 8.78 17.63 -2.98
C GLU A 185 7.59 18.58 -3.03
N LEU A 186 6.47 18.11 -3.58
CA LEU A 186 5.28 18.93 -3.74
C LEU A 186 4.26 18.60 -2.64
N PRO A 187 3.56 19.61 -2.09
CA PRO A 187 3.68 21.05 -2.39
C PRO A 187 5.02 21.68 -1.96
N ASP A 188 5.47 22.72 -2.66
CA ASP A 188 6.71 23.47 -2.36
C ASP A 188 6.43 24.98 -2.20
N PRO A 189 6.67 25.59 -1.02
CA PRO A 189 7.15 24.95 0.22
C PRO A 189 6.15 23.91 0.75
N SER A 190 6.63 22.95 1.53
CA SER A 190 5.85 21.81 2.07
C SER A 190 4.62 22.20 2.90
N ASP A 191 4.59 23.42 3.43
CA ASP A 191 3.44 23.96 4.15
C ASP A 191 2.49 24.80 3.26
N SER A 192 2.69 24.86 1.94
CA SER A 192 1.89 25.73 1.07
C SER A 192 0.51 25.19 0.67
N ASP A 193 0.30 23.88 0.69
CA ASP A 193 -0.99 23.25 0.36
C ASP A 193 -1.23 21.97 1.19
N GLU A 194 -2.36 21.32 0.96
CA GLU A 194 -2.64 19.99 1.51
C GLU A 194 -1.66 18.92 1.01
N SER A 195 -1.45 17.88 1.82
CA SER A 195 -0.40 16.89 1.58
C SER A 195 -0.63 15.58 2.33
N TYR A 196 0.18 14.57 2.02
CA TYR A 196 0.24 13.31 2.77
C TYR A 196 0.62 13.53 4.24
N TRP A 197 1.60 14.38 4.52
CA TRP A 197 2.02 14.67 5.90
C TRP A 197 0.96 15.46 6.69
N LEU A 198 0.12 16.26 6.04
CA LEU A 198 -1.06 16.83 6.67
C LEU A 198 -2.08 15.74 7.04
N ALA A 199 -2.34 14.79 6.14
CA ALA A 199 -3.26 13.68 6.40
C ALA A 199 -2.80 12.79 7.57
N ARG A 200 -1.51 12.43 7.61
CA ARG A 200 -0.92 11.66 8.72
C ARG A 200 -0.90 12.45 10.02
N THR A 201 -0.72 13.77 9.95
CA THR A 201 -0.90 14.64 11.12
C THR A 201 -2.32 14.53 11.67
N ILE A 202 -3.34 14.57 10.82
CA ILE A 202 -4.75 14.37 11.24
C ILE A 202 -4.94 12.97 11.85
N TRP A 203 -4.33 11.93 11.26
CA TRP A 203 -4.38 10.58 11.79
C TRP A 203 -3.86 10.51 13.24
N ALA A 204 -2.63 10.97 13.45
CA ALA A 204 -1.97 10.91 14.76
C ALA A 204 -2.68 11.76 15.82
N LEU A 205 -3.07 13.00 15.48
CA LEU A 205 -3.81 13.86 16.39
C LEU A 205 -5.16 13.24 16.75
N GLY A 206 -5.87 12.69 15.76
CA GLY A 206 -7.20 12.11 15.92
C GLY A 206 -7.21 10.88 16.84
N GLU A 207 -6.27 9.95 16.67
CA GLU A 207 -6.13 8.79 17.56
C GLU A 207 -5.65 9.19 18.97
N ALA A 208 -4.87 10.27 19.09
CA ALA A 208 -4.40 10.76 20.39
C ALA A 208 -5.51 11.36 21.26
N VAL A 209 -6.52 12.01 20.68
CA VAL A 209 -7.61 12.68 21.43
C VAL A 209 -8.27 11.76 22.47
N PRO A 210 -8.82 10.57 22.12
CA PRO A 210 -9.48 9.72 23.10
C PRO A 210 -8.53 9.24 24.21
N VAL A 211 -7.27 8.98 23.90
CA VAL A 211 -6.26 8.51 24.88
C VAL A 211 -5.97 9.60 25.92
N TYR A 212 -5.70 10.83 25.47
CA TYR A 212 -5.41 11.94 26.38
C TYR A 212 -6.65 12.52 27.04
N ALA A 213 -7.84 12.40 26.47
CA ALA A 213 -9.05 12.91 27.12
C ALA A 213 -9.27 12.32 28.54
N ALA A 214 -8.78 11.09 28.77
CA ALA A 214 -8.82 10.46 30.08
C ALA A 214 -7.65 10.89 31.00
N GLN A 215 -6.45 11.07 30.45
CA GLN A 215 -5.20 11.23 31.21
C GLN A 215 -4.76 12.69 31.37
N ASP A 216 -4.95 13.51 30.34
CA ASP A 216 -4.59 14.93 30.28
C ASP A 216 -5.61 15.69 29.39
N PRO A 217 -6.74 16.14 29.98
CA PRO A 217 -7.79 16.84 29.25
C PRO A 217 -7.34 18.15 28.60
N ASP A 218 -6.34 18.83 29.17
CA ASP A 218 -5.82 20.10 28.64
C ASP A 218 -5.03 19.84 27.36
N PHE A 219 -4.18 18.80 27.36
CA PHE A 219 -3.49 18.38 26.14
C PHE A 219 -4.47 17.87 25.08
N ALA A 220 -5.49 17.09 25.47
CA ALA A 220 -6.53 16.65 24.53
C ALA A 220 -7.30 17.81 23.90
N ALA A 221 -7.59 18.87 24.65
CA ALA A 221 -8.19 20.09 24.11
C ALA A 221 -7.27 20.79 23.10
N PHE A 222 -5.98 20.90 23.41
CA PHE A 222 -4.98 21.42 22.48
C PHE A 222 -4.91 20.61 21.17
N LEU A 223 -4.95 19.28 21.23
CA LEU A 223 -4.94 18.43 20.04
C LEU A 223 -6.19 18.64 19.17
N ILE A 224 -7.35 18.87 19.78
CA ILE A 224 -8.58 19.23 19.04
C ILE A 224 -8.44 20.58 18.33
N ASP A 225 -7.84 21.58 18.96
CA ASP A 225 -7.61 22.88 18.33
C ASP A 225 -6.68 22.73 17.10
N ARG A 226 -5.65 21.86 17.20
CA ARG A 226 -4.73 21.52 16.09
C ARG A 226 -5.42 20.76 14.95
N LEU A 227 -6.31 19.83 15.27
CA LEU A 227 -7.19 19.17 14.30
C LEU A 227 -8.09 20.19 13.58
N HIS A 228 -8.63 21.17 14.30
CA HIS A 228 -9.44 22.24 13.71
C HIS A 228 -8.63 23.17 12.81
N LEU A 229 -7.34 23.40 13.09
CA LEU A 229 -6.45 24.09 12.16
C LEU A 229 -6.25 23.27 10.88
N ALA A 230 -5.98 21.97 10.99
CA ALA A 230 -5.84 21.08 9.84
C ALA A 230 -7.11 21.03 8.98
N LEU A 231 -8.30 20.94 9.59
CA LEU A 231 -9.57 21.07 8.87
C LEU A 231 -9.78 22.47 8.25
N GLY A 232 -9.01 23.47 8.66
CA GLY A 232 -9.03 24.82 8.10
C GLY A 232 -8.28 24.85 6.79
N ALA A 233 -7.09 24.25 6.78
CA ALA A 233 -6.31 23.98 5.58
C ALA A 233 -7.12 23.20 4.54
N LEU A 234 -7.65 22.03 4.92
CA LEU A 234 -8.46 21.21 4.04
C LEU A 234 -9.71 21.94 3.53
N GLY A 235 -10.31 22.83 4.32
CA GLY A 235 -11.43 23.66 3.90
C GLY A 235 -11.08 24.70 2.83
N ARG A 236 -9.81 25.11 2.73
CA ARG A 236 -9.29 25.94 1.63
C ARG A 236 -8.89 25.12 0.41
N ALA A 237 -8.67 23.81 0.60
CA ALA A 237 -8.27 22.85 -0.42
C ALA A 237 -9.39 21.81 -0.68
N SER A 238 -9.10 20.51 -0.62
CA SER A 238 -10.00 19.40 -0.96
C SER A 238 -11.41 19.50 -0.38
N LEU A 239 -11.60 19.66 0.94
CA LEU A 239 -12.94 19.77 1.53
C LEU A 239 -13.75 20.97 1.02
N GLY A 240 -13.07 22.02 0.57
CA GLY A 240 -13.69 23.18 -0.07
C GLY A 240 -14.32 22.84 -1.43
N ARG A 241 -13.80 21.80 -2.10
CA ARG A 241 -14.25 21.29 -3.40
C ARG A 241 -15.30 20.17 -3.31
N TYR A 242 -15.75 19.82 -2.10
CA TYR A 242 -16.71 18.72 -1.91
C TYR A 242 -17.94 18.80 -2.84
N GLY A 243 -18.26 17.67 -3.48
CA GLY A 243 -19.34 17.54 -4.45
C GLY A 243 -18.95 17.90 -5.89
N HIS A 244 -17.70 18.34 -6.12
CA HIS A 244 -17.15 18.49 -7.45
C HIS A 244 -16.52 17.18 -7.93
N TRP A 245 -17.11 16.58 -8.95
CA TRP A 245 -16.60 15.39 -9.62
C TRP A 245 -15.66 15.78 -10.77
N GLN A 246 -14.66 14.93 -11.00
CA GLN A 246 -13.75 15.00 -12.14
C GLN A 246 -13.93 13.73 -12.98
N GLU A 247 -13.42 13.74 -14.21
CA GLU A 247 -13.37 12.55 -15.07
C GLU A 247 -11.91 12.06 -15.16
N ALA A 248 -11.71 10.75 -15.12
CA ALA A 248 -10.42 10.07 -15.34
C ALA A 248 -10.68 8.87 -16.25
N ASP A 249 -10.26 8.94 -17.51
CA ASP A 249 -10.48 7.92 -18.55
C ASP A 249 -11.95 7.44 -18.64
N GLY A 250 -12.90 8.40 -18.64
CA GLY A 250 -14.34 8.12 -18.66
C GLY A 250 -14.96 7.68 -17.33
N THR A 251 -14.16 7.62 -16.26
CA THR A 251 -14.62 7.29 -14.92
C THR A 251 -14.78 8.55 -14.09
N SER A 252 -15.97 8.72 -13.49
CA SER A 252 -16.23 9.85 -12.59
C SER A 252 -15.57 9.62 -11.24
N VAL A 253 -14.61 10.49 -10.89
CA VAL A 253 -13.80 10.41 -9.66
C VAL A 253 -14.00 11.66 -8.78
N PRO A 254 -13.89 11.53 -7.44
CA PRO A 254 -14.13 12.64 -6.50
C PRO A 254 -13.02 13.70 -6.55
N GLY A 255 -13.37 14.97 -6.79
CA GLY A 255 -12.41 16.08 -6.81
C GLY A 255 -12.11 16.71 -5.44
N TRP A 256 -12.40 16.00 -4.36
CA TRP A 256 -12.26 16.49 -2.98
C TRP A 256 -11.49 15.52 -2.08
N LEU A 257 -10.63 14.67 -2.65
CA LEU A 257 -9.68 13.88 -1.86
C LEU A 257 -8.41 14.69 -1.55
N ILE A 258 -7.79 14.42 -0.40
CA ILE A 258 -6.53 15.04 0.00
C ILE A 258 -5.45 14.59 -0.98
N ALA A 259 -4.72 15.54 -1.57
CA ALA A 259 -3.68 15.27 -2.57
C ALA A 259 -4.19 14.39 -3.74
N ASP A 260 -5.48 14.52 -4.09
CA ASP A 260 -6.15 13.77 -5.15
C ASP A 260 -6.10 12.23 -4.96
N GLY A 261 -6.03 11.76 -3.71
CA GLY A 261 -5.86 10.34 -3.41
C GLY A 261 -6.66 9.81 -2.21
N ALA A 262 -7.22 8.61 -2.39
CA ALA A 262 -7.84 7.82 -1.32
C ALA A 262 -6.81 7.31 -0.32
N ASP A 263 -5.55 7.18 -0.73
CA ASP A 263 -4.40 6.82 0.10
C ASP A 263 -4.18 7.81 1.26
N ALA A 264 -3.88 9.08 0.96
CA ALA A 264 -3.73 10.13 1.96
C ALA A 264 -5.04 10.31 2.74
N THR A 265 -6.18 10.37 2.02
CA THR A 265 -7.48 10.61 2.64
C THR A 265 -7.85 9.51 3.63
N GLY A 266 -7.49 8.25 3.35
CA GLY A 266 -7.73 7.10 4.21
C GLY A 266 -7.07 7.25 5.59
N GLU A 267 -5.79 7.66 5.61
CA GLU A 267 -5.08 7.94 6.87
C GLU A 267 -5.78 9.04 7.68
N ALA A 268 -6.17 10.15 7.04
CA ALA A 268 -6.90 11.21 7.71
C ALA A 268 -8.26 10.73 8.27
N VAL A 269 -8.99 9.89 7.52
CA VAL A 269 -10.30 9.34 7.93
C VAL A 269 -10.18 8.43 9.17
N LEU A 270 -9.09 7.68 9.33
CA LEU A 270 -8.82 6.93 10.56
C LEU A 270 -8.78 7.86 11.80
N GLY A 271 -7.99 8.94 11.71
CA GLY A 271 -7.91 9.94 12.78
C GLY A 271 -9.23 10.67 13.03
N LEU A 272 -9.92 11.09 11.96
CA LEU A 272 -11.23 11.75 12.06
C LEU A 272 -12.27 10.85 12.71
N THR A 273 -12.26 9.55 12.41
CA THR A 273 -13.16 8.58 13.03
C THR A 273 -12.95 8.53 14.54
N ALA A 274 -11.70 8.37 14.99
CA ALA A 274 -11.36 8.35 16.41
C ALA A 274 -11.75 9.66 17.12
N ALA A 275 -11.47 10.81 16.50
CA ALA A 275 -11.80 12.12 17.04
C ALA A 275 -13.33 12.34 17.13
N VAL A 276 -14.11 11.92 16.13
CA VAL A 276 -15.58 12.01 16.15
C VAL A 276 -16.17 11.11 17.22
N GLN A 277 -15.66 9.89 17.41
CA GLN A 277 -16.10 9.01 18.50
C GLN A 277 -15.89 9.64 19.88
N ALA A 278 -14.74 10.31 20.09
CA ALA A 278 -14.45 11.04 21.31
C ALA A 278 -15.28 12.33 21.45
N ARG A 279 -15.64 12.97 20.34
CA ARG A 279 -16.33 14.27 20.28
C ARG A 279 -17.54 14.23 19.33
N PRO A 280 -18.58 13.44 19.63
CA PRO A 280 -19.69 13.17 18.69
C PRO A 280 -20.55 14.39 18.36
N ARG A 281 -20.43 15.48 19.12
CA ARG A 281 -21.13 16.75 18.87
C ARG A 281 -20.34 17.73 18.00
N ASP A 282 -19.10 17.42 17.68
CA ASP A 282 -18.28 18.25 16.80
C ASP A 282 -18.72 18.06 15.34
N ARG A 283 -19.49 19.04 14.86
CA ARG A 283 -20.04 19.03 13.50
C ARG A 283 -18.98 19.21 12.42
N ARG A 284 -17.83 19.79 12.76
CA ARG A 284 -16.77 20.05 11.78
C ARG A 284 -16.01 18.76 11.49
N LEU A 285 -15.62 18.04 12.55
CA LEU A 285 -15.03 16.71 12.45
C LEU A 285 -15.99 15.74 11.74
N ARG A 286 -17.27 15.71 12.16
CA ARG A 286 -18.28 14.82 11.55
C ARG A 286 -18.47 15.09 10.06
N ARG A 287 -18.53 16.36 9.65
CA ARG A 287 -18.69 16.74 8.24
C ARG A 287 -17.49 16.35 7.39
N ALA A 288 -16.27 16.52 7.91
CA ALA A 288 -15.07 16.10 7.19
C ALA A 288 -15.05 14.58 7.00
N LEU A 289 -15.36 13.83 8.08
CA LEU A 289 -15.48 12.38 8.04
C LEU A 289 -16.50 11.91 6.99
N ASP A 290 -17.74 12.38 7.06
CA ASP A 290 -18.81 11.94 6.14
C ASP A 290 -18.40 12.16 4.66
N ARG A 291 -17.81 13.32 4.34
CA ARG A 291 -17.45 13.71 2.95
C ARG A 291 -16.26 12.94 2.40
N TYR A 292 -15.24 12.72 3.23
CA TYR A 292 -14.07 11.96 2.79
C TYR A 292 -14.36 10.48 2.69
N SER A 293 -15.18 9.92 3.59
CA SER A 293 -15.64 8.54 3.45
C SER A 293 -16.43 8.34 2.15
N GLU A 294 -17.32 9.28 1.79
CA GLU A 294 -18.02 9.27 0.49
C GLU A 294 -17.04 9.31 -0.70
N GLY A 295 -16.01 10.15 -0.63
CA GLY A 295 -14.99 10.22 -1.68
C GLY A 295 -14.19 8.92 -1.81
N ILE A 296 -13.72 8.34 -0.71
CA ILE A 296 -12.97 7.07 -0.73
C ILE A 296 -13.85 5.93 -1.26
N GLU A 297 -15.14 5.89 -0.88
CA GLU A 297 -16.08 4.87 -1.37
C GLU A 297 -16.26 4.94 -2.89
N ALA A 298 -16.24 6.15 -3.47
CA ALA A 298 -16.30 6.34 -4.93
C ALA A 298 -15.05 5.86 -5.69
N MET A 299 -13.97 5.51 -4.98
CA MET A 299 -12.73 5.00 -5.58
C MET A 299 -12.69 3.46 -5.69
N THR A 300 -13.75 2.75 -5.29
CA THR A 300 -13.87 1.31 -5.56
C THR A 300 -13.99 1.05 -7.07
N SER A 301 -13.16 0.14 -7.59
CA SER A 301 -13.09 -0.16 -9.03
C SER A 301 -13.09 -1.66 -9.30
N GLY A 302 -13.54 -2.06 -10.49
CA GLY A 302 -13.64 -3.44 -10.94
C GLY A 302 -14.74 -4.26 -10.24
N ASP A 303 -14.77 -5.56 -10.50
CA ASP A 303 -15.72 -6.50 -9.89
C ASP A 303 -15.01 -7.76 -9.35
N VAL A 304 -15.63 -8.94 -9.31
CA VAL A 304 -14.94 -10.16 -8.84
C VAL A 304 -14.01 -10.79 -9.89
N ALA A 305 -14.19 -10.44 -11.15
CA ALA A 305 -13.48 -10.98 -12.31
C ALA A 305 -12.79 -9.90 -13.16
N GLU A 306 -13.16 -8.63 -13.05
CA GLU A 306 -12.53 -7.50 -13.74
C GLU A 306 -11.51 -6.81 -12.82
N TRP A 307 -10.32 -6.54 -13.37
CA TRP A 307 -9.29 -5.74 -12.70
C TRP A 307 -9.86 -4.38 -12.25
N PRO A 308 -9.54 -3.88 -11.04
CA PRO A 308 -8.63 -4.39 -10.02
C PRO A 308 -9.32 -5.21 -8.91
N TYR A 309 -10.37 -5.95 -9.23
CA TYR A 309 -11.00 -6.93 -8.34
C TYR A 309 -11.70 -6.37 -7.09
N ARG A 310 -12.46 -5.28 -7.23
CA ARG A 310 -13.09 -4.48 -6.15
C ARG A 310 -12.09 -3.75 -5.24
N ALA A 311 -10.84 -3.57 -5.65
CA ALA A 311 -9.89 -2.74 -4.91
C ALA A 311 -10.40 -1.30 -4.80
N ILE A 312 -10.00 -0.62 -3.73
CA ILE A 312 -10.09 0.84 -3.66
C ILE A 312 -8.83 1.40 -4.32
N LEU A 313 -8.99 2.13 -5.42
CA LEU A 313 -7.87 2.74 -6.13
C LEU A 313 -7.26 3.87 -5.30
N PRO A 314 -5.92 3.94 -5.16
CA PRO A 314 -5.28 4.93 -4.29
C PRO A 314 -5.38 6.37 -4.78
N SER A 315 -5.48 6.59 -6.09
CA SER A 315 -5.37 7.91 -6.71
C SER A 315 -6.49 8.14 -7.72
N THR A 316 -7.02 9.37 -7.79
CA THR A 316 -7.97 9.76 -8.85
C THR A 316 -7.29 9.93 -10.20
N GLY A 317 -5.95 9.95 -10.24
CA GLY A 317 -5.16 10.20 -11.45
C GLY A 317 -4.79 8.95 -12.25
N SER A 318 -5.32 7.78 -11.91
CA SER A 318 -5.10 6.55 -12.67
C SER A 318 -6.25 5.56 -12.47
N GLN A 319 -6.73 4.98 -13.57
CA GLN A 319 -7.65 3.83 -13.58
C GLN A 319 -6.92 2.51 -13.82
N SER A 320 -5.58 2.50 -13.75
CA SER A 320 -4.71 1.38 -14.16
C SER A 320 -3.63 1.04 -13.12
N LEU A 321 -3.56 1.79 -12.02
CA LEU A 321 -2.58 1.62 -10.95
C LEU A 321 -3.29 1.42 -9.61
N TRP A 322 -3.00 0.27 -9.00
CA TRP A 322 -3.19 0.09 -7.57
C TRP A 322 -1.84 0.05 -6.87
N HIS A 323 -1.70 0.68 -5.71
CA HIS A 323 -0.50 0.63 -4.87
C HIS A 323 -0.82 0.55 -3.39
N ALA A 324 0.11 -0.03 -2.63
CA ALA A 324 -0.05 -0.35 -1.22
C ALA A 324 0.48 0.75 -0.29
N TRP A 325 1.35 1.64 -0.77
CA TRP A 325 1.78 2.82 -0.01
C TRP A 325 0.58 3.72 0.28
N GLY A 326 0.35 4.09 1.55
CA GLY A 326 -0.88 4.78 1.95
C GLY A 326 -2.15 3.91 1.89
N GLY A 327 -2.05 2.59 1.69
CA GLY A 327 -3.15 1.67 1.39
C GLY A 327 -4.13 1.38 2.54
N LEU A 328 -4.39 2.36 3.41
CA LEU A 328 -5.27 2.25 4.59
C LEU A 328 -6.73 2.67 4.33
N ALA A 329 -7.08 3.08 3.10
CA ALA A 329 -8.44 3.37 2.67
C ALA A 329 -9.51 2.32 3.10
N PRO A 330 -9.31 0.99 2.92
CA PRO A 330 -10.29 0.00 3.39
C PRO A 330 -10.44 -0.02 4.92
N ALA A 331 -9.33 0.11 5.65
CA ALA A 331 -9.36 0.21 7.11
C ALA A 331 -10.13 1.46 7.57
N ALA A 332 -9.93 2.58 6.85
CA ALA A 332 -10.57 3.85 7.10
C ALA A 332 -12.08 3.77 6.88
N LEU A 333 -12.55 3.20 5.77
CA LEU A 333 -13.97 2.99 5.50
C LEU A 333 -14.62 2.03 6.51
N ALA A 334 -13.98 0.92 6.83
CA ALA A 334 -14.47 -0.02 7.84
C ALA A 334 -14.64 0.68 9.21
N ALA A 335 -13.63 1.44 9.66
CA ALA A 335 -13.70 2.19 10.91
C ALA A 335 -14.80 3.28 10.85
N ALA A 336 -14.84 4.08 9.79
CA ALA A 336 -15.80 5.15 9.59
C ALA A 336 -17.24 4.64 9.56
N SER A 337 -17.48 3.46 8.97
CA SER A 337 -18.82 2.87 8.86
C SER A 337 -19.54 2.70 10.20
N THR A 338 -18.79 2.48 11.28
CA THR A 338 -19.33 2.37 12.65
C THR A 338 -19.92 3.69 13.18
N VAL A 339 -19.56 4.82 12.54
CA VAL A 339 -19.97 6.18 12.91
C VAL A 339 -20.89 6.80 11.85
N THR A 340 -20.58 6.58 10.57
CA THR A 340 -21.29 7.16 9.42
C THR A 340 -22.46 6.30 8.96
N GLY A 341 -22.35 4.98 9.09
CA GLY A 341 -23.28 4.00 8.53
C GLY A 341 -23.01 3.64 7.06
N ASN A 342 -21.98 4.20 6.44
CA ASN A 342 -21.67 4.05 5.00
C ASN A 342 -20.24 3.52 4.78
N GLY A 343 -19.91 3.09 3.55
CA GLY A 343 -18.55 2.66 3.16
C GLY A 343 -18.18 1.22 3.52
N LEU A 344 -18.99 0.50 4.30
CA LEU A 344 -18.67 -0.88 4.70
C LEU A 344 -18.61 -1.85 3.50
N GLU A 345 -19.45 -1.65 2.49
CA GLU A 345 -19.47 -2.51 1.29
C GLU A 345 -18.16 -2.39 0.48
N ALA A 346 -17.65 -1.17 0.30
CA ALA A 346 -16.37 -0.93 -0.35
C ALA A 346 -15.21 -1.54 0.46
N ALA A 347 -15.20 -1.38 1.79
CA ALA A 347 -14.22 -2.03 2.66
C ALA A 347 -14.25 -3.57 2.54
N VAL A 348 -15.45 -4.16 2.48
CA VAL A 348 -15.63 -5.61 2.27
C VAL A 348 -15.15 -6.05 0.89
N GLY A 349 -15.37 -5.26 -0.16
CA GLY A 349 -14.84 -5.55 -1.50
C GLY A 349 -13.30 -5.65 -1.49
N ASP A 350 -12.63 -4.63 -0.97
CA ASP A 350 -11.17 -4.59 -0.93
C ASP A 350 -10.58 -5.67 0.00
N ALA A 351 -11.13 -5.83 1.21
CA ALA A 351 -10.64 -6.78 2.19
C ALA A 351 -10.96 -8.24 1.84
N GLY A 352 -12.15 -8.49 1.29
CA GLY A 352 -12.72 -9.83 1.10
C GLY A 352 -12.62 -10.40 -0.31
N VAL A 353 -12.40 -9.56 -1.32
CA VAL A 353 -12.29 -9.97 -2.74
C VAL A 353 -10.88 -9.66 -3.26
N PHE A 354 -10.48 -8.40 -3.21
CA PHE A 354 -9.17 -7.98 -3.74
C PHE A 354 -8.00 -8.58 -2.94
N THR A 355 -8.03 -8.49 -1.61
CA THR A 355 -6.91 -8.97 -0.79
C THR A 355 -6.60 -10.47 -0.94
N PRO A 356 -7.58 -11.39 -0.97
CA PRO A 356 -7.32 -12.78 -1.35
C PRO A 356 -6.67 -12.94 -2.73
N GLN A 357 -7.15 -12.20 -3.73
CA GLN A 357 -6.61 -12.24 -5.09
C GLN A 357 -5.16 -11.73 -5.14
N LEU A 358 -4.86 -10.67 -4.39
CA LEU A 358 -3.51 -10.12 -4.20
C LEU A 358 -2.57 -11.16 -3.58
N LEU A 359 -2.95 -11.76 -2.45
CA LEU A 359 -2.11 -12.74 -1.74
C LEU A 359 -1.88 -14.03 -2.54
N THR A 360 -2.88 -14.48 -3.30
CA THR A 360 -2.77 -15.66 -4.17
C THR A 360 -1.98 -15.41 -5.45
N SER A 361 -1.68 -14.14 -5.76
CA SER A 361 -0.90 -13.73 -6.94
C SER A 361 0.55 -13.38 -6.63
N GLY A 362 1.04 -13.65 -5.42
CA GLY A 362 2.46 -13.51 -5.07
C GLY A 362 2.73 -12.69 -3.81
N GLY A 363 1.70 -12.06 -3.24
CA GLY A 363 1.78 -11.38 -1.95
C GLY A 363 1.41 -9.90 -2.00
N PRO A 364 1.69 -9.14 -0.94
CA PRO A 364 1.37 -7.72 -0.85
C PRO A 364 2.37 -6.86 -1.64
N TYR A 365 2.31 -6.94 -2.97
CA TYR A 365 3.06 -6.07 -3.89
C TYR A 365 2.87 -4.59 -3.54
N ASN A 366 3.92 -3.79 -3.70
CA ASN A 366 3.85 -2.35 -3.51
C ASN A 366 2.95 -1.70 -4.57
N ALA A 367 2.91 -2.23 -5.79
CA ALA A 367 1.94 -1.81 -6.79
C ALA A 367 1.62 -2.89 -7.84
N TRP A 368 0.44 -2.76 -8.43
CA TRP A 368 -0.04 -3.44 -9.65
C TRP A 368 -0.26 -2.38 -10.70
N SER A 369 0.50 -2.43 -11.80
CA SER A 369 0.57 -1.29 -12.74
C SER A 369 0.56 -1.65 -14.24
N PRO A 370 -0.34 -2.50 -14.75
CA PRO A 370 -1.34 -3.31 -14.06
C PRO A 370 -0.79 -4.67 -13.59
N ALA A 371 0.35 -5.11 -14.14
CA ALA A 371 1.03 -6.33 -13.73
C ALA A 371 1.70 -6.19 -12.35
N PRO A 372 1.84 -7.29 -11.59
CA PRO A 372 2.44 -7.30 -10.26
C PRO A 372 3.96 -7.53 -10.29
N ASP A 373 4.74 -6.49 -10.59
CA ASP A 373 6.22 -6.59 -10.71
C ASP A 373 7.00 -5.62 -9.79
N GLU A 374 6.36 -5.13 -8.74
CA GLU A 374 6.96 -4.17 -7.83
C GLU A 374 7.45 -4.83 -6.53
N SER A 375 8.37 -4.17 -5.82
CA SER A 375 8.87 -4.65 -4.52
C SER A 375 7.74 -4.83 -3.50
N GLN A 376 7.97 -5.62 -2.46
CA GLN A 376 7.06 -5.76 -1.33
C GLN A 376 7.64 -5.06 -0.10
N ILE A 377 6.85 -4.19 0.54
CA ILE A 377 7.29 -3.37 1.67
C ILE A 377 6.42 -3.58 2.91
N ALA A 378 6.98 -3.31 4.10
CA ALA A 378 6.28 -3.46 5.38
C ALA A 378 4.99 -2.63 5.46
N TYR A 379 4.99 -1.42 4.87
CA TYR A 379 3.80 -0.58 4.76
C TYR A 379 2.66 -1.33 4.08
N GLY A 380 2.92 -1.85 2.87
CA GLY A 380 1.94 -2.56 2.07
C GLY A 380 1.38 -3.78 2.79
N ALA A 381 2.24 -4.61 3.37
CA ALA A 381 1.84 -5.77 4.15
C ALA A 381 0.98 -5.40 5.38
N GLN A 382 1.38 -4.39 6.16
CA GLN A 382 0.62 -3.95 7.32
C GLN A 382 -0.73 -3.34 6.95
N SER A 383 -0.82 -2.59 5.85
CA SER A 383 -2.07 -1.98 5.40
C SER A 383 -3.16 -3.04 5.14
N ARG A 384 -2.78 -4.19 4.57
CA ARG A 384 -3.68 -5.32 4.36
C ARG A 384 -4.13 -5.93 5.68
N VAL A 385 -3.21 -6.12 6.63
CA VAL A 385 -3.54 -6.61 7.98
C VAL A 385 -4.54 -5.68 8.67
N GLU A 386 -4.30 -4.37 8.69
CA GLU A 386 -5.21 -3.41 9.32
C GLU A 386 -6.57 -3.38 8.61
N GLY A 387 -6.59 -3.34 7.27
CA GLY A 387 -7.83 -3.35 6.47
C GLY A 387 -8.70 -4.57 6.78
N LEU A 388 -8.09 -5.75 6.81
CA LEU A 388 -8.76 -7.01 7.14
C LEU A 388 -9.32 -7.02 8.57
N LEU A 389 -8.51 -6.62 9.57
CA LEU A 389 -8.94 -6.64 10.97
C LEU A 389 -10.05 -5.62 11.26
N ARG A 390 -9.95 -4.40 10.73
CA ARG A 390 -10.99 -3.36 10.88
C ARG A 390 -12.29 -3.76 10.20
N THR A 391 -12.20 -4.37 9.02
CA THR A 391 -13.38 -4.88 8.33
C THR A 391 -13.99 -6.05 9.10
N ALA A 392 -13.17 -6.96 9.64
CA ALA A 392 -13.64 -8.04 10.50
C ALA A 392 -14.29 -7.56 11.80
N ASP A 393 -13.84 -6.44 12.39
CA ASP A 393 -14.48 -5.80 13.53
C ASP A 393 -15.88 -5.29 13.16
N ALA A 394 -16.03 -4.68 11.98
CA ALA A 394 -17.28 -4.11 11.50
C ALA A 394 -18.30 -5.17 11.03
N THR A 395 -17.84 -6.28 10.44
CA THR A 395 -18.71 -7.36 9.92
C THR A 395 -18.89 -8.53 10.88
N CYS A 396 -18.07 -8.61 11.95
CA CYS A 396 -17.90 -9.83 12.76
C CYS A 396 -17.38 -11.04 11.94
N GLY A 397 -16.71 -10.81 10.81
CA GLY A 397 -16.24 -11.81 9.87
C GLY A 397 -15.00 -12.58 10.34
N GLN A 398 -15.18 -13.82 10.81
CA GLN A 398 -14.07 -14.66 11.26
C GLN A 398 -13.09 -15.02 10.14
N GLY A 399 -13.58 -15.18 8.90
CA GLY A 399 -12.72 -15.48 7.73
C GLY A 399 -11.71 -14.37 7.47
N LEU A 400 -12.12 -13.10 7.59
CA LEU A 400 -11.24 -11.95 7.40
C LEU A 400 -10.11 -11.90 8.44
N ARG A 401 -10.36 -12.33 9.68
CA ARG A 401 -9.29 -12.48 10.69
C ARG A 401 -8.29 -13.58 10.33
N GLU A 402 -8.76 -14.71 9.83
CA GLU A 402 -7.89 -15.79 9.39
C GLU A 402 -7.03 -15.34 8.19
N LEU A 403 -7.62 -14.58 7.27
CA LEU A 403 -6.92 -13.95 6.16
C LEU A 403 -5.89 -12.90 6.63
N ALA A 404 -6.19 -12.13 7.69
CA ALA A 404 -5.24 -11.17 8.27
C ALA A 404 -3.98 -11.86 8.79
N ALA A 405 -4.10 -13.08 9.34
CA ALA A 405 -2.95 -13.87 9.76
C ALA A 405 -2.10 -14.34 8.57
N LEU A 406 -2.71 -14.61 7.41
CA LEU A 406 -2.00 -14.96 6.18
C LEU A 406 -1.27 -13.76 5.59
N ALA A 407 -1.93 -12.58 5.54
CA ALA A 407 -1.29 -11.33 5.13
C ALA A 407 -0.09 -11.00 6.04
N ALA A 408 -0.26 -11.15 7.37
CA ALA A 408 0.82 -10.99 8.33
C ALA A 408 1.95 -12.03 8.20
N GLY A 409 1.70 -13.15 7.51
CA GLY A 409 2.71 -14.17 7.21
C GLY A 409 3.91 -13.62 6.44
N TRP A 410 3.74 -12.52 5.71
CA TRP A 410 4.83 -11.81 5.03
C TRP A 410 5.99 -11.47 5.98
N PHE A 411 5.67 -11.01 7.20
CA PHE A 411 6.68 -10.67 8.22
C PHE A 411 7.50 -11.87 8.72
N PHE A 412 6.99 -13.09 8.53
CA PHE A 412 7.58 -14.33 9.06
C PHE A 412 8.15 -15.27 7.99
N GLY A 413 8.07 -14.88 6.72
CA GLY A 413 8.72 -15.57 5.59
C GLY A 413 7.85 -15.82 4.36
N ALA A 414 6.53 -15.57 4.40
CA ALA A 414 5.68 -15.69 3.20
C ALA A 414 5.83 -14.47 2.27
N ASN A 415 7.04 -14.33 1.76
CA ASN A 415 7.50 -13.26 0.90
C ASN A 415 8.49 -13.84 -0.15
N PRO A 416 8.91 -13.06 -1.17
CA PRO A 416 9.77 -13.57 -2.23
C PRO A 416 11.13 -14.13 -1.76
N SER A 417 11.70 -13.61 -0.67
CA SER A 417 12.98 -14.10 -0.13
C SER A 417 12.83 -15.40 0.67
N GLY A 418 11.63 -15.69 1.19
CA GLY A 418 11.37 -16.82 2.06
C GLY A 418 11.86 -16.65 3.51
N GLU A 419 12.51 -15.52 3.80
CA GLU A 419 13.12 -15.22 5.09
C GLU A 419 12.27 -14.22 5.89
N PRO A 420 12.35 -14.21 7.24
CA PRO A 420 11.59 -13.25 8.04
C PRO A 420 11.95 -11.80 7.72
N ALA A 421 10.93 -10.97 7.51
CA ALA A 421 11.08 -9.52 7.32
C ALA A 421 11.07 -8.75 8.66
N TYR A 422 10.67 -9.40 9.76
CA TYR A 422 10.64 -8.84 11.11
C TYR A 422 11.40 -9.71 12.10
N ASP A 423 12.22 -9.08 12.94
CA ASP A 423 12.88 -9.72 14.08
C ASP A 423 12.20 -9.35 15.41
N PRO A 424 11.45 -10.28 16.05
CA PRO A 424 10.82 -10.01 17.35
C PRO A 424 11.83 -9.78 18.49
N ALA A 425 13.10 -10.21 18.34
CA ALA A 425 14.10 -10.01 19.39
C ALA A 425 14.61 -8.57 19.47
N THR A 426 14.45 -7.77 18.41
CA THR A 426 15.01 -6.42 18.30
C THR A 426 13.97 -5.36 17.89
N GLY A 427 12.90 -5.77 17.21
CA GLY A 427 11.95 -4.85 16.59
C GLY A 427 12.36 -4.36 15.20
N VAL A 428 13.50 -4.83 14.68
CA VAL A 428 14.00 -4.50 13.35
C VAL A 428 13.04 -5.03 12.29
N THR A 429 12.74 -4.20 11.30
CA THR A 429 11.89 -4.56 10.15
C THR A 429 12.59 -4.11 8.88
N ILE A 430 12.85 -5.05 7.97
CA ILE A 430 13.52 -4.74 6.71
C ILE A 430 12.69 -3.76 5.87
N ASP A 431 13.37 -2.97 5.05
CA ASP A 431 12.75 -1.90 4.26
C ASP A 431 11.86 -2.45 3.14
N GLY A 432 12.34 -3.48 2.44
CA GLY A 432 11.61 -4.09 1.33
C GLY A 432 12.28 -5.34 0.78
N ILE A 433 11.54 -6.03 -0.07
CA ILE A 433 11.97 -7.25 -0.77
C ILE A 433 11.61 -7.09 -2.25
N GLU A 434 12.60 -7.20 -3.13
CA GLU A 434 12.41 -7.15 -4.58
C GLU A 434 11.69 -8.41 -5.10
N PRO A 435 11.04 -8.35 -6.29
CA PRO A 435 10.36 -9.49 -6.89
C PRO A 435 11.24 -10.75 -7.03
N ASP A 436 12.55 -10.57 -7.26
CA ASP A 436 13.53 -11.65 -7.39
C ASP A 436 13.96 -12.27 -6.04
N GLY A 437 13.49 -11.71 -4.92
CA GLY A 437 13.82 -12.14 -3.55
C GLY A 437 15.01 -11.41 -2.93
N THR A 438 15.62 -10.44 -3.61
CA THR A 438 16.66 -9.58 -3.04
C THR A 438 16.08 -8.76 -1.88
N VAL A 439 16.80 -8.74 -0.76
CA VAL A 439 16.35 -8.08 0.48
C VAL A 439 17.09 -6.77 0.68
N ASN A 440 16.36 -5.67 0.86
CA ASN A 440 16.92 -4.44 1.39
C ASN A 440 16.96 -4.52 2.93
N LEU A 441 18.16 -4.68 3.49
CA LEU A 441 18.39 -4.88 4.92
C LEU A 441 18.27 -3.59 5.75
N ASN A 442 18.11 -2.42 5.14
CA ASN A 442 17.86 -1.18 5.87
C ASN A 442 16.58 -1.29 6.72
N SER A 443 16.50 -0.49 7.79
CA SER A 443 15.36 -0.55 8.73
C SER A 443 15.04 0.84 9.27
N GLY A 444 14.67 1.76 8.37
CA GLY A 444 14.28 3.12 8.70
C GLY A 444 12.99 3.21 9.52
N ALA A 445 12.52 4.44 9.77
CA ALA A 445 11.32 4.66 10.55
C ALA A 445 10.09 4.03 9.90
N GLU A 446 9.87 4.22 8.61
CA GLU A 446 8.69 3.68 7.91
C GLU A 446 8.54 2.17 8.07
N SER A 447 9.55 1.38 7.70
CA SER A 447 9.48 -0.08 7.77
C SER A 447 9.26 -0.56 9.20
N THR A 448 10.00 0.04 10.15
CA THR A 448 9.91 -0.28 11.58
C THR A 448 8.53 0.02 12.14
N ILE A 449 7.96 1.19 11.82
CA ILE A 449 6.64 1.60 12.27
C ILE A 449 5.58 0.62 11.77
N HIS A 450 5.56 0.30 10.47
CA HIS A 450 4.55 -0.59 9.90
C HIS A 450 4.73 -2.04 10.35
N GLY A 451 5.96 -2.51 10.56
CA GLY A 451 6.21 -3.79 11.24
C GLY A 451 5.59 -3.82 12.64
N LEU A 452 5.84 -2.78 13.45
CA LEU A 452 5.32 -2.69 14.82
C LEU A 452 3.80 -2.55 14.88
N LEU A 453 3.17 -1.80 13.98
CA LEU A 453 1.70 -1.72 13.89
C LEU A 453 1.08 -3.10 13.65
N ALA A 454 1.67 -3.91 12.75
CA ALA A 454 1.21 -5.28 12.52
C ALA A 454 1.43 -6.16 13.76
N MET A 455 2.59 -6.06 14.43
CA MET A 455 2.87 -6.86 15.63
C MET A 455 1.97 -6.51 16.82
N ILE A 456 1.64 -5.23 17.02
CA ILE A 456 0.69 -4.78 18.04
C ILE A 456 -0.69 -5.39 17.78
N ALA A 457 -1.15 -5.36 16.52
CA ALA A 457 -2.43 -5.94 16.12
C ALA A 457 -2.46 -7.47 16.36
N LEU A 458 -1.36 -8.18 16.04
CA LEU A 458 -1.25 -9.61 16.30
C LEU A 458 -1.20 -9.96 17.79
N ASP A 459 -0.50 -9.18 18.60
CA ASP A 459 -0.41 -9.39 20.06
C ASP A 459 -1.78 -9.22 20.75
N ALA A 460 -2.67 -8.38 20.20
CA ALA A 460 -4.06 -8.28 20.64
C ALA A 460 -4.89 -9.54 20.32
N GLU A 461 -4.45 -10.36 19.35
CA GLU A 461 -5.14 -11.56 18.89
C GLU A 461 -4.23 -12.82 18.91
N PRO A 462 -4.03 -13.49 20.08
CA PRO A 462 -3.06 -14.57 20.22
C PRO A 462 -3.26 -15.78 19.28
N ARG A 463 -4.47 -16.01 18.78
CA ARG A 463 -4.72 -17.07 17.78
C ARG A 463 -4.12 -16.69 16.42
N LEU A 464 -4.32 -15.44 15.98
CA LEU A 464 -3.79 -14.94 14.71
C LEU A 464 -2.26 -14.88 14.76
N ALA A 465 -1.71 -14.39 15.87
CA ALA A 465 -0.25 -14.38 16.09
C ALA A 465 0.36 -15.79 15.93
N ARG A 466 -0.29 -16.84 16.46
CA ARG A 466 0.20 -18.22 16.29
C ARG A 466 0.16 -18.68 14.84
N THR A 467 -0.92 -18.36 14.11
CA THR A 467 -1.06 -18.70 12.69
C THR A 467 -0.02 -17.96 11.84
N ALA A 468 0.14 -16.65 12.01
CA ALA A 468 1.14 -15.88 11.26
C ALA A 468 2.56 -16.39 11.52
N ARG A 469 2.91 -16.66 12.79
CA ARG A 469 4.24 -17.16 13.18
C ARG A 469 4.53 -18.59 12.75
N CYS A 470 3.49 -19.41 12.51
CA CYS A 470 3.73 -20.75 12.01
C CYS A 470 4.16 -20.72 10.56
N ILE A 471 3.79 -19.70 9.77
CA ILE A 471 4.22 -19.57 8.38
C ILE A 471 5.75 -19.42 8.31
N SER A 472 6.34 -20.10 7.34
CA SER A 472 7.78 -20.05 7.05
C SER A 472 8.05 -20.33 5.59
N GLY A 473 9.05 -19.67 5.02
CA GLY A 473 9.44 -19.87 3.63
C GLY A 473 8.45 -19.24 2.64
N ARG A 474 8.88 -19.24 1.38
CA ARG A 474 8.13 -18.64 0.27
C ARG A 474 6.79 -19.34 0.08
N ALA A 475 5.74 -18.54 -0.06
CA ALA A 475 4.41 -19.03 -0.45
C ALA A 475 4.46 -19.57 -1.89
N GLN A 476 3.81 -20.71 -2.12
CA GLN A 476 3.69 -21.30 -3.46
C GLN A 476 2.39 -20.81 -4.09
N ALA A 477 2.48 -19.70 -4.80
CA ALA A 477 1.36 -19.10 -5.51
C ALA A 477 1.07 -19.81 -6.84
N ARG A 478 -0.21 -20.02 -7.13
CA ARG A 478 -0.79 -20.36 -8.43
C ARG A 478 -1.82 -19.28 -8.73
N GLY A 479 -1.31 -18.11 -9.12
CA GLY A 479 -2.07 -16.90 -9.36
C GLY A 479 -2.42 -16.68 -10.83
N MET A 480 -2.58 -15.42 -11.21
CA MET A 480 -2.72 -15.01 -12.61
C MET A 480 -1.46 -15.36 -13.41
N LEU A 481 -1.65 -15.72 -14.69
CA LEU A 481 -0.56 -15.92 -15.63
C LEU A 481 -0.42 -14.66 -16.49
N TRP A 482 0.81 -14.24 -16.72
CA TRP A 482 1.13 -13.07 -17.55
C TRP A 482 1.99 -13.56 -18.72
N LEU A 483 1.51 -13.33 -19.94
CA LEU A 483 2.20 -13.72 -21.17
C LEU A 483 2.59 -12.45 -21.92
N PRO A 484 3.88 -12.08 -21.94
CA PRO A 484 4.36 -10.87 -22.60
C PRO A 484 4.10 -10.92 -24.12
N ALA A 485 3.67 -9.81 -24.71
CA ALA A 485 3.34 -9.77 -26.13
C ALA A 485 4.59 -9.86 -27.03
N GLU A 486 5.76 -9.46 -26.54
CA GLU A 486 7.04 -9.61 -27.25
C GLU A 486 7.50 -11.06 -27.41
N ASP A 487 6.99 -11.97 -26.57
CA ASP A 487 7.27 -13.41 -26.63
C ASP A 487 6.28 -14.17 -27.54
N ALA A 488 5.23 -13.49 -28.02
CA ALA A 488 4.21 -14.10 -28.86
C ALA A 488 4.66 -14.27 -30.33
N GLU A 489 3.99 -15.18 -31.04
CA GLU A 489 4.19 -15.31 -32.49
C GLU A 489 3.39 -14.22 -33.21
N LEU A 490 4.12 -13.28 -33.84
CA LEU A 490 3.55 -12.18 -34.60
C LEU A 490 3.44 -12.50 -36.09
N SER A 491 2.38 -12.04 -36.74
CA SER A 491 2.19 -12.16 -38.19
C SER A 491 1.76 -10.85 -38.86
N GLY A 492 1.93 -10.78 -40.18
CA GLY A 492 1.71 -9.54 -40.94
C GLY A 492 2.85 -8.54 -40.73
N ASP A 493 2.50 -7.24 -40.70
CA ASP A 493 3.44 -6.14 -40.47
C ASP A 493 3.61 -5.79 -38.97
N ALA A 494 3.23 -6.71 -38.07
CA ALA A 494 3.34 -6.56 -36.63
C ALA A 494 4.79 -6.41 -36.14
N GLN A 495 5.00 -5.60 -35.11
CA GLN A 495 6.32 -5.24 -34.57
C GLN A 495 6.33 -5.23 -33.04
N VAL A 496 7.48 -5.50 -32.45
CA VAL A 496 7.72 -5.27 -31.02
C VAL A 496 8.33 -3.90 -30.83
N ILE A 497 7.75 -3.10 -29.94
CA ILE A 497 8.18 -1.73 -29.63
C ILE A 497 8.61 -1.67 -28.17
N THR A 498 9.84 -1.21 -27.94
CA THR A 498 10.32 -0.88 -26.60
C THR A 498 10.09 0.60 -26.35
N PRO A 499 9.29 1.00 -25.34
CA PRO A 499 9.05 2.40 -25.03
C PRO A 499 10.29 3.05 -24.42
N ASP A 500 10.43 4.37 -24.59
CA ASP A 500 11.53 5.15 -23.97
C ASP A 500 11.48 5.11 -22.43
N SER A 501 10.29 4.91 -21.88
CA SER A 501 10.06 4.66 -20.45
C SER A 501 8.93 3.66 -20.28
N SER A 502 9.08 2.75 -19.31
CA SER A 502 7.97 1.89 -18.89
C SER A 502 6.84 2.71 -18.30
N TRP A 503 7.15 3.75 -17.51
CA TRP A 503 6.17 4.57 -16.81
C TRP A 503 5.50 5.57 -17.74
N THR A 504 4.17 5.50 -17.82
CA THR A 504 3.33 6.35 -18.68
C THR A 504 2.91 7.66 -18.01
N GLY A 505 2.93 7.71 -16.67
CA GLY A 505 2.26 8.75 -15.87
C GLY A 505 1.10 8.21 -15.05
N GLU A 506 0.57 7.05 -15.43
CA GLU A 506 -0.57 6.40 -14.76
C GLU A 506 -0.41 4.88 -14.58
N SER A 507 0.49 4.24 -15.31
CA SER A 507 0.73 2.79 -15.35
C SER A 507 2.13 2.50 -15.90
N ASN A 508 2.53 1.23 -15.92
CA ASN A 508 3.76 0.75 -16.55
C ASN A 508 3.44 -0.19 -17.71
N TRP A 509 4.18 -0.04 -18.81
CA TRP A 509 4.38 -1.12 -19.77
C TRP A 509 5.24 -2.22 -19.13
N SER A 510 4.83 -3.48 -19.29
CA SER A 510 5.57 -4.67 -18.85
C SER A 510 6.71 -5.00 -19.82
N GLY A 511 7.69 -4.11 -19.95
CA GLY A 511 8.81 -4.29 -20.87
C GLY A 511 8.55 -3.69 -22.24
N SER A 512 8.34 -4.53 -23.27
CA SER A 512 8.00 -4.08 -24.63
C SER A 512 6.56 -4.48 -24.99
N TYR A 513 5.96 -3.81 -25.96
CA TYR A 513 4.60 -4.15 -26.43
C TYR A 513 4.58 -4.54 -27.90
N ALA A 514 3.57 -5.29 -28.31
CA ALA A 514 3.30 -5.61 -29.71
C ALA A 514 2.42 -4.54 -30.36
N LEU A 515 2.91 -3.94 -31.43
CA LEU A 515 2.18 -3.05 -32.32
C LEU A 515 1.69 -3.84 -33.53
N VAL A 516 0.37 -3.98 -33.68
CA VAL A 516 -0.23 -4.81 -34.73
C VAL A 516 -1.21 -3.99 -35.56
N ALA A 517 -0.95 -3.94 -36.87
CA ALA A 517 -1.81 -3.26 -37.83
C ALA A 517 -2.90 -4.20 -38.39
N GLU A 518 -3.85 -3.61 -39.10
CA GLU A 518 -4.96 -4.30 -39.76
C GLU A 518 -4.47 -5.52 -40.58
N GLY A 519 -5.11 -6.66 -40.35
CA GLY A 519 -4.78 -7.95 -40.97
C GLY A 519 -3.61 -8.70 -40.33
N GLY A 520 -2.94 -8.13 -39.32
CA GLY A 520 -1.94 -8.81 -38.51
C GLY A 520 -2.54 -9.69 -37.41
N SER A 521 -1.69 -10.52 -36.79
CA SER A 521 -2.09 -11.33 -35.63
C SER A 521 -1.00 -11.46 -34.57
N VAL A 522 -1.45 -11.75 -33.34
CA VAL A 522 -0.62 -12.14 -32.19
C VAL A 522 -1.08 -13.50 -31.71
N SER A 523 -0.18 -14.47 -31.59
CA SER A 523 -0.50 -15.82 -31.13
C SER A 523 0.38 -16.26 -29.96
N PHE A 524 -0.26 -16.49 -28.81
CA PHE A 524 0.36 -17.00 -27.59
C PHE A 524 0.27 -18.51 -27.55
N LYS A 525 1.42 -19.20 -27.56
CA LYS A 525 1.47 -20.65 -27.31
C LYS A 525 1.47 -20.91 -25.82
N LEU A 526 0.57 -21.76 -25.36
CA LEU A 526 0.45 -22.10 -23.95
C LEU A 526 1.41 -23.25 -23.61
N GLU A 527 2.22 -23.07 -22.59
CA GLU A 527 3.10 -24.10 -22.04
C GLU A 527 2.34 -25.14 -21.21
N ALA A 528 2.99 -26.27 -20.91
CA ALA A 528 2.30 -27.40 -20.27
C ALA A 528 1.75 -27.10 -18.87
N ASP A 529 2.49 -26.33 -18.09
CA ASP A 529 2.10 -25.85 -16.77
C ASP A 529 0.98 -24.79 -16.85
N GLN A 530 1.03 -23.88 -17.82
CA GLN A 530 -0.05 -22.91 -18.08
C GLN A 530 -1.37 -23.62 -18.42
N ARG A 531 -1.31 -24.64 -19.29
CA ARG A 531 -2.49 -25.47 -19.62
C ARG A 531 -3.02 -26.23 -18.42
N GLU A 532 -2.15 -26.75 -17.54
CA GLU A 532 -2.57 -27.42 -16.31
C GLU A 532 -3.38 -26.47 -15.40
N VAL A 533 -2.96 -25.20 -15.30
CA VAL A 533 -3.68 -24.19 -14.51
C VAL A 533 -5.06 -23.89 -15.10
N ILE A 534 -5.14 -23.69 -16.42
CA ILE A 534 -6.40 -23.42 -17.13
C ILE A 534 -7.38 -24.59 -16.99
N ASP A 535 -6.92 -25.82 -17.25
CA ASP A 535 -7.75 -27.03 -17.25
C ASP A 535 -8.23 -27.43 -15.83
N ALA A 536 -7.61 -26.89 -14.76
CA ALA A 536 -7.90 -27.28 -13.38
C ALA A 536 -9.19 -26.68 -12.81
N GLY A 537 -9.68 -25.56 -13.35
CA GLY A 537 -10.84 -24.85 -12.80
C GLY A 537 -11.36 -23.71 -13.67
N GLY A 538 -11.16 -23.81 -14.99
CA GLY A 538 -11.54 -22.77 -15.94
C GLY A 538 -10.63 -21.53 -15.85
N ALA A 539 -10.61 -20.72 -16.90
CA ALA A 539 -9.90 -19.45 -16.91
C ALA A 539 -10.52 -18.47 -17.91
N THR A 540 -10.32 -17.18 -17.68
CA THR A 540 -10.67 -16.10 -18.61
C THR A 540 -9.39 -15.42 -19.10
N ALA A 541 -9.40 -14.98 -20.35
CA ALA A 541 -8.30 -14.22 -20.94
C ALA A 541 -8.62 -12.72 -20.88
N HIS A 542 -7.60 -11.94 -20.54
CA HIS A 542 -7.67 -10.49 -20.36
C HIS A 542 -6.50 -9.83 -21.08
N PRO A 543 -6.65 -9.48 -22.36
CA PRO A 543 -5.66 -8.69 -23.07
C PRO A 543 -5.40 -7.36 -22.35
N VAL A 544 -4.12 -7.06 -22.11
CA VAL A 544 -3.65 -5.78 -21.56
C VAL A 544 -3.32 -4.89 -22.74
N ILE A 545 -4.24 -4.00 -23.08
CA ILE A 545 -4.14 -3.16 -24.27
C ILE A 545 -4.16 -1.69 -23.90
N HIS A 546 -3.41 -0.89 -24.66
CA HIS A 546 -3.51 0.55 -24.59
C HIS A 546 -4.64 1.02 -25.51
N ARG A 547 -5.69 1.60 -24.92
CA ARG A 547 -6.83 2.16 -25.67
C ARG A 547 -6.82 3.67 -25.61
N LEU A 548 -6.92 4.29 -26.78
CA LEU A 548 -7.05 5.74 -26.93
C LEU A 548 -8.52 6.15 -27.10
N ALA A 549 -8.80 7.46 -26.96
CA ALA A 549 -10.13 8.01 -27.20
C ALA A 549 -10.57 7.90 -28.68
N GLU A 550 -9.59 7.85 -29.58
CA GLU A 550 -9.80 7.65 -31.00
C GLU A 550 -10.23 6.20 -31.28
N ASP A 551 -11.13 6.00 -32.25
CA ASP A 551 -11.49 4.66 -32.72
C ASP A 551 -10.26 4.02 -33.38
N ALA A 552 -9.94 2.80 -32.95
CA ALA A 552 -8.81 2.01 -33.42
C ALA A 552 -9.22 0.65 -33.97
N GLY A 553 -10.52 0.43 -34.23
CA GLY A 553 -11.05 -0.83 -34.75
C GLY A 553 -11.15 -1.92 -33.68
N THR A 554 -11.06 -3.18 -34.10
CA THR A 554 -11.34 -4.34 -33.24
C THR A 554 -10.29 -5.45 -33.33
N ALA A 555 -10.25 -6.33 -32.33
CA ALA A 555 -9.49 -7.59 -32.39
C ALA A 555 -10.39 -8.77 -32.01
N LEU A 556 -10.42 -9.79 -32.89
CA LEU A 556 -11.09 -11.06 -32.63
C LEU A 556 -10.12 -12.02 -31.92
N TRP A 557 -10.51 -12.46 -30.73
CA TRP A 557 -9.74 -13.40 -29.92
C TRP A 557 -10.29 -14.82 -30.03
N THR A 558 -9.43 -15.79 -30.24
CA THR A 558 -9.80 -17.18 -30.51
C THR A 558 -8.82 -18.14 -29.86
N THR A 559 -9.31 -19.21 -29.23
CA THR A 559 -8.46 -20.33 -28.80
C THR A 559 -8.25 -21.32 -29.93
N ILE A 560 -7.14 -22.06 -29.84
CA ILE A 560 -6.80 -23.16 -30.74
C ILE A 560 -6.54 -24.39 -29.87
N ASP A 561 -7.28 -25.47 -30.12
CA ASP A 561 -7.10 -26.75 -29.44
C ASP A 561 -6.03 -27.62 -30.12
N GLY A 562 -5.58 -28.68 -29.43
CA GLY A 562 -4.55 -29.58 -29.95
C GLY A 562 -4.91 -30.30 -31.26
N ASP A 563 -6.19 -30.38 -31.62
CA ASP A 563 -6.66 -30.91 -32.92
C ASP A 563 -6.85 -29.84 -34.00
N GLY A 564 -6.57 -28.57 -33.68
CA GLY A 564 -6.71 -27.41 -34.55
C GLY A 564 -8.11 -26.78 -34.54
N SER A 565 -9.03 -27.28 -33.72
CA SER A 565 -10.35 -26.64 -33.52
C SER A 565 -10.17 -25.24 -32.94
N ARG A 566 -11.08 -24.33 -33.32
CA ARG A 566 -11.03 -22.92 -32.95
C ARG A 566 -12.31 -22.51 -32.24
N THR A 567 -12.18 -21.85 -31.10
CA THR A 567 -13.30 -21.33 -30.31
C THR A 567 -13.13 -19.84 -30.08
N GLU A 568 -14.13 -19.05 -30.44
CA GLU A 568 -14.13 -17.61 -30.22
C GLU A 568 -14.22 -17.28 -28.72
N LEU A 569 -13.34 -16.41 -28.25
CA LEU A 569 -13.36 -15.90 -26.88
C LEU A 569 -14.12 -14.56 -26.78
N GLY A 570 -14.10 -13.78 -27.85
CA GLY A 570 -14.79 -12.50 -27.95
C GLY A 570 -14.09 -11.54 -28.90
N VAL A 571 -14.68 -10.35 -29.07
CA VAL A 571 -14.14 -9.24 -29.85
C VAL A 571 -13.90 -8.06 -28.91
N LEU A 572 -12.71 -7.46 -28.95
CA LEU A 572 -12.39 -6.26 -28.19
C LEU A 572 -12.33 -5.04 -29.11
N GLU A 573 -12.93 -3.94 -28.65
CA GLU A 573 -12.69 -2.60 -29.20
C GLU A 573 -11.30 -2.12 -28.78
N LEU A 574 -10.52 -1.61 -29.74
CA LEU A 574 -9.12 -1.22 -29.55
C LEU A 574 -8.95 0.26 -29.21
N GLY A 575 -10.03 1.03 -29.28
CA GLY A 575 -10.05 2.47 -29.02
C GLY A 575 -11.43 2.93 -28.55
N GLY A 576 -11.74 4.21 -28.75
CA GLY A 576 -13.04 4.77 -28.43
C GLY A 576 -13.36 4.84 -26.94
N ILE A 577 -12.34 4.99 -26.08
CA ILE A 577 -12.58 5.38 -24.67
C ILE A 577 -12.92 6.88 -24.58
N ASP A 578 -13.34 7.35 -23.43
CA ASP A 578 -13.55 8.79 -23.22
C ASP A 578 -12.22 9.55 -23.08
N ASP A 579 -12.28 10.89 -23.13
CA ASP A 579 -11.12 11.75 -22.92
C ASP A 579 -10.47 11.48 -21.55
N ARG A 580 -9.13 11.53 -21.51
CA ARG A 580 -8.30 11.23 -20.33
C ARG A 580 -8.70 11.97 -19.04
N GLY A 581 -9.25 13.17 -19.19
CA GLY A 581 -9.65 14.03 -18.07
C GLY A 581 -8.47 14.40 -17.16
N ALA A 582 -8.50 13.91 -15.92
CA ALA A 582 -7.55 14.22 -14.85
C ALA A 582 -6.26 13.36 -14.88
N THR A 583 -6.15 12.38 -15.78
CA THR A 583 -4.95 11.55 -15.92
C THR A 583 -3.84 12.27 -16.68
N GLU A 584 -2.60 11.83 -16.48
CA GLU A 584 -1.41 12.49 -17.07
C GLU A 584 -1.11 12.02 -18.49
N TRP A 585 -1.57 10.82 -18.85
CA TRP A 585 -1.29 10.17 -20.11
C TRP A 585 -2.54 10.12 -21.00
N ASP A 586 -2.35 10.04 -22.31
CA ASP A 586 -3.47 9.87 -23.23
C ASP A 586 -3.75 8.38 -23.36
N GLY A 587 -4.98 7.96 -23.06
CA GLY A 587 -5.38 6.55 -23.14
C GLY A 587 -5.37 5.85 -21.78
N ILE A 588 -5.72 4.56 -21.80
CA ILE A 588 -5.70 3.69 -20.62
C ILE A 588 -4.99 2.38 -20.97
N LEU A 589 -4.11 1.92 -20.08
CA LEU A 589 -3.45 0.60 -20.17
C LEU A 589 -3.87 -0.30 -19.01
N LYS A 590 -4.81 -1.22 -19.25
CA LYS A 590 -5.28 -2.18 -18.25
C LYS A 590 -5.73 -3.51 -18.88
N PRO A 591 -5.93 -4.57 -18.08
CA PRO A 591 -6.52 -5.82 -18.57
C PRO A 591 -8.02 -5.64 -18.90
N PHE A 592 -8.47 -6.19 -20.02
CA PHE A 592 -9.88 -6.19 -20.44
C PHE A 592 -10.41 -7.63 -20.56
N PRO A 593 -11.42 -8.06 -19.79
CA PRO A 593 -11.94 -9.43 -19.87
C PRO A 593 -12.56 -9.74 -21.23
N LEU A 594 -12.24 -10.92 -21.77
CA LEU A 594 -12.97 -11.49 -22.90
C LEU A 594 -14.28 -12.16 -22.43
N GLU A 595 -15.27 -12.25 -23.31
CA GLU A 595 -16.64 -12.67 -22.98
C GLU A 595 -16.75 -14.16 -22.59
N SER A 596 -15.94 -15.02 -23.20
CA SER A 596 -16.00 -16.46 -23.01
C SER A 596 -14.78 -17.01 -22.26
N GLU A 597 -15.01 -18.08 -21.50
CA GLU A 597 -13.95 -18.84 -20.84
C GLU A 597 -13.07 -19.57 -21.86
N ILE A 598 -11.81 -19.76 -21.48
CA ILE A 598 -10.83 -20.54 -22.23
C ILE A 598 -11.23 -22.02 -22.13
N PRO A 599 -11.54 -22.71 -23.26
CA PRO A 599 -11.91 -24.11 -23.24
C PRO A 599 -10.74 -25.02 -22.79
N ASN A 600 -11.09 -26.11 -22.11
CA ASN A 600 -10.10 -27.13 -21.74
C ASN A 600 -9.42 -27.72 -22.98
N GLY A 601 -8.11 -27.95 -22.90
CA GLY A 601 -7.32 -28.48 -24.02
C GLY A 601 -6.86 -27.43 -25.03
N THR A 602 -7.10 -26.14 -24.75
CA THR A 602 -6.51 -25.03 -25.49
C THR A 602 -4.98 -25.13 -25.46
N VAL A 603 -4.34 -25.01 -26.62
CA VAL A 603 -2.88 -25.00 -26.77
C VAL A 603 -2.32 -23.65 -27.22
N ALA A 604 -3.16 -22.77 -27.77
CA ALA A 604 -2.78 -21.40 -28.11
C ALA A 604 -3.99 -20.46 -28.07
N ILE A 605 -3.72 -19.16 -27.88
CA ILE A 605 -4.70 -18.07 -27.95
C ILE A 605 -4.21 -17.08 -29.00
N GLU A 606 -5.04 -16.77 -29.98
CA GLU A 606 -4.70 -15.89 -31.10
C GLU A 606 -5.66 -14.70 -31.18
N ALA A 607 -5.11 -13.52 -31.41
CA ALA A 607 -5.83 -12.29 -31.75
C ALA A 607 -5.61 -11.95 -33.23
N VAL A 608 -6.69 -11.74 -33.99
CA VAL A 608 -6.63 -11.20 -35.36
C VAL A 608 -7.18 -9.77 -35.35
N VAL A 609 -6.39 -8.84 -35.88
CA VAL A 609 -6.65 -7.40 -35.76
C VAL A 609 -7.32 -6.84 -37.01
N ASP A 610 -8.42 -6.11 -36.83
CA ASP A 610 -9.08 -5.27 -37.83
C ASP A 610 -9.03 -3.81 -37.35
N GLY A 611 -7.83 -3.21 -37.45
CA GLY A 611 -7.55 -1.88 -36.91
C GLY A 611 -6.11 -1.70 -36.45
N HIS A 612 -5.94 -1.14 -35.25
CA HIS A 612 -4.64 -0.83 -34.65
C HIS A 612 -4.60 -1.27 -33.19
N LEU A 613 -3.73 -2.25 -32.89
CA LEU A 613 -3.59 -2.82 -31.56
C LEU A 613 -2.21 -2.49 -30.98
N GLU A 614 -2.20 -1.91 -29.79
CA GLU A 614 -1.04 -1.84 -28.89
C GLU A 614 -1.29 -2.79 -27.71
N LEU A 615 -0.62 -3.94 -27.72
CA LEU A 615 -0.80 -5.03 -26.75
C LEU A 615 0.46 -5.18 -25.90
N ASP A 616 0.34 -5.00 -24.59
CA ASP A 616 1.41 -5.20 -23.62
C ASP A 616 1.58 -6.69 -23.29
N GLU A 617 0.52 -7.29 -22.76
CA GLU A 617 0.51 -8.68 -22.31
C GLU A 617 -0.86 -9.33 -22.51
N LEU A 618 -0.90 -10.66 -22.48
CA LEU A 618 -2.12 -11.42 -22.24
C LEU A 618 -2.13 -11.91 -20.79
N MET A 619 -3.02 -11.38 -19.96
CA MET A 619 -3.26 -11.90 -18.62
C MET A 619 -4.29 -13.02 -18.68
N ILE A 620 -4.02 -14.16 -18.06
CA ILE A 620 -4.99 -15.25 -17.88
C ILE A 620 -5.34 -15.32 -16.39
N LEU A 621 -6.64 -15.18 -16.10
CA LEU A 621 -7.20 -15.28 -14.76
C LEU A 621 -7.84 -16.66 -14.56
N PRO A 622 -7.23 -17.55 -13.76
CA PRO A 622 -7.87 -18.80 -13.37
C PRO A 622 -9.14 -18.54 -12.57
N GLY A 623 -10.13 -19.42 -12.70
CA GLY A 623 -11.38 -19.31 -11.92
C GLY A 623 -11.17 -19.40 -10.41
N ILE A 624 -10.13 -20.14 -10.00
CA ILE A 624 -9.61 -20.17 -8.63
C ILE A 624 -8.09 -19.96 -8.65
N THR A 625 -7.63 -18.89 -8.01
CA THR A 625 -6.23 -18.67 -7.67
C THR A 625 -5.93 -19.23 -6.29
N SER A 626 -4.68 -19.61 -6.02
CA SER A 626 -4.30 -20.19 -4.73
C SER A 626 -2.89 -19.86 -4.27
N ALA A 627 -2.66 -19.89 -2.96
CA ALA A 627 -1.32 -19.82 -2.37
C ALA A 627 -1.20 -20.82 -1.22
N ALA A 628 -0.18 -21.67 -1.28
CA ALA A 628 0.17 -22.58 -0.19
C ALA A 628 1.30 -21.99 0.67
N HIS A 629 1.04 -21.84 1.97
CA HIS A 629 1.93 -21.27 2.98
C HIS A 629 2.51 -22.39 3.85
N PRO A 630 3.81 -22.71 3.74
CA PRO A 630 4.43 -23.76 4.54
C PRO A 630 4.45 -23.40 6.02
N CYS A 631 4.25 -24.39 6.90
CA CYS A 631 4.26 -24.17 8.35
C CYS A 631 5.48 -24.79 9.05
N ARG A 632 6.04 -24.05 10.01
CA ARG A 632 7.05 -24.51 10.98
C ARG A 632 6.48 -25.70 11.76
N GLY A 633 7.11 -26.85 11.62
CA GLY A 633 6.65 -28.11 12.24
C GLY A 633 5.94 -29.06 11.27
N GLY A 634 5.79 -28.67 10.00
CA GLY A 634 5.17 -29.48 8.95
C GLY A 634 3.74 -29.03 8.63
N GLY A 635 3.27 -29.43 7.45
CA GLY A 635 1.98 -29.02 6.90
C GLY A 635 2.01 -27.67 6.20
N GLU A 636 0.85 -27.28 5.66
CA GLU A 636 0.66 -26.03 4.92
C GLU A 636 -0.73 -25.46 5.17
N ILE A 637 -0.85 -24.13 5.11
CA ILE A 637 -2.13 -23.42 5.05
C ILE A 637 -2.33 -22.98 3.61
N ILE A 638 -3.48 -23.30 3.01
CA ILE A 638 -3.76 -22.99 1.61
C ILE A 638 -4.89 -21.96 1.55
N LEU A 639 -4.60 -20.81 0.94
CA LEU A 639 -5.58 -19.80 0.56
C LEU A 639 -6.05 -20.07 -0.86
N ARG A 640 -7.36 -19.91 -1.10
CA ARG A 640 -7.95 -19.89 -2.45
C ARG A 640 -8.87 -18.68 -2.58
N ALA A 641 -8.77 -17.98 -3.70
CA ALA A 641 -9.67 -16.89 -4.07
C ALA A 641 -10.41 -17.27 -5.35
N ALA A 642 -11.72 -17.03 -5.40
CA ALA A 642 -12.55 -17.42 -6.52
C ALA A 642 -13.03 -16.19 -7.29
N SER A 643 -12.73 -16.12 -8.59
CA SER A 643 -13.20 -15.09 -9.52
C SER A 643 -14.53 -15.46 -10.17
N VAL A 644 -14.85 -16.76 -10.19
CA VAL A 644 -16.13 -17.34 -10.63
C VAL A 644 -16.63 -18.34 -9.59
N GLU A 645 -17.89 -18.78 -9.70
CA GLU A 645 -18.37 -19.88 -8.87
C GLU A 645 -17.74 -21.19 -9.32
N GLU A 646 -16.82 -21.74 -8.52
CA GLU A 646 -16.08 -22.95 -8.88
C GLU A 646 -15.84 -23.90 -7.70
N ASP A 647 -15.71 -25.19 -8.01
CA ASP A 647 -15.42 -26.22 -7.01
C ASP A 647 -13.96 -26.14 -6.56
N ALA A 648 -13.70 -25.79 -5.29
CA ALA A 648 -12.34 -25.82 -4.76
C ALA A 648 -11.75 -27.23 -4.84
N ALA A 649 -10.74 -27.39 -5.70
CA ALA A 649 -9.97 -28.61 -5.80
C ALA A 649 -9.16 -28.83 -4.51
N THR A 650 -9.51 -29.88 -3.75
CA THR A 650 -8.85 -30.25 -2.50
C THR A 650 -8.11 -31.57 -2.64
N VAL A 651 -6.99 -31.72 -1.95
CA VAL A 651 -6.28 -33.00 -1.84
C VAL A 651 -6.75 -33.81 -0.61
N PRO A 652 -6.65 -35.15 -0.62
CA PRO A 652 -6.98 -35.96 0.56
C PRO A 652 -6.15 -35.55 1.79
N GLY A 653 -6.83 -35.34 2.92
CA GLY A 653 -6.22 -34.88 4.18
C GLY A 653 -6.40 -33.40 4.46
N GLU A 654 -6.78 -32.62 3.44
CA GLU A 654 -7.07 -31.19 3.58
C GLU A 654 -8.40 -30.94 4.30
N THR A 655 -8.39 -30.00 5.25
CA THR A 655 -9.59 -29.58 6.00
C THR A 655 -9.60 -28.06 6.19
N GLY A 656 -10.78 -27.44 6.14
CA GLY A 656 -10.88 -25.99 6.25
C GLY A 656 -12.30 -25.47 6.15
N SER A 657 -12.44 -24.20 5.75
CA SER A 657 -13.75 -23.58 5.51
C SER A 657 -13.69 -22.60 4.34
N ALA A 658 -14.83 -22.42 3.68
CA ALA A 658 -15.06 -21.33 2.76
C ALA A 658 -15.75 -20.16 3.48
N PHE A 659 -15.49 -18.95 3.01
CA PHE A 659 -15.97 -17.70 3.58
C PHE A 659 -16.47 -16.77 2.48
N THR A 660 -17.55 -16.05 2.74
CA THR A 660 -17.98 -14.90 1.94
C THR A 660 -16.97 -13.75 2.04
N ALA A 661 -17.09 -12.74 1.18
CA ALA A 661 -16.24 -11.55 1.19
C ALA A 661 -16.25 -10.81 2.55
N ASP A 662 -17.39 -10.77 3.25
CA ASP A 662 -17.48 -10.15 4.59
C ASP A 662 -16.93 -11.05 5.72
N GLY A 663 -16.45 -12.25 5.40
CA GLY A 663 -15.83 -13.20 6.33
C GLY A 663 -16.81 -14.14 7.04
N GLU A 664 -18.08 -14.19 6.63
CA GLU A 664 -19.04 -15.17 7.12
C GLU A 664 -18.67 -16.58 6.64
N ARG A 665 -18.74 -17.55 7.55
CA ARG A 665 -18.41 -18.94 7.23
C ARG A 665 -19.54 -19.62 6.45
N LEU A 666 -19.31 -19.88 5.17
CA LEU A 666 -20.22 -20.65 4.31
C LEU A 666 -20.31 -22.13 4.75
N GLY A 667 -19.23 -22.68 5.32
CA GLY A 667 -19.18 -24.05 5.85
C GLY A 667 -17.87 -24.79 5.57
N PRO A 668 -17.79 -26.07 5.98
CA PRO A 668 -16.54 -26.82 5.96
C PRO A 668 -16.14 -27.27 4.55
N ILE A 669 -14.84 -27.28 4.31
CA ILE A 669 -14.19 -27.96 3.20
C ILE A 669 -13.56 -29.24 3.78
N ASN A 670 -14.19 -30.39 3.57
CA ASN A 670 -13.73 -31.71 4.03
C ASN A 670 -14.01 -32.76 2.94
N ARG A 671 -12.99 -33.53 2.53
CA ARG A 671 -13.14 -34.73 1.66
C ARG A 671 -13.78 -34.48 0.28
N GLY A 672 -13.30 -33.47 -0.44
CA GLY A 672 -13.54 -33.34 -1.89
C GLY A 672 -14.78 -32.53 -2.24
N ARG A 673 -14.50 -31.35 -2.82
CA ARG A 673 -15.39 -30.41 -3.50
C ARG A 673 -16.44 -29.70 -2.62
N ARG A 674 -16.25 -28.39 -2.52
CA ARG A 674 -17.25 -27.42 -2.13
C ARG A 674 -17.11 -26.26 -3.10
N SER A 675 -18.20 -25.90 -3.75
CA SER A 675 -18.32 -24.67 -4.52
C SER A 675 -17.93 -23.48 -3.64
N VAL A 676 -16.98 -22.70 -4.11
CA VAL A 676 -16.60 -21.39 -3.58
C VAL A 676 -17.21 -20.37 -4.53
N PRO A 677 -18.22 -19.61 -4.09
CA PRO A 677 -18.86 -18.60 -4.93
C PRO A 677 -17.86 -17.56 -5.44
N ALA A 678 -18.19 -16.90 -6.56
CA ALA A 678 -17.41 -15.77 -7.04
C ALA A 678 -17.29 -14.68 -5.97
N GLY A 679 -16.08 -14.15 -5.75
CA GLY A 679 -15.78 -13.19 -4.69
C GLY A 679 -15.70 -13.78 -3.28
N ALA A 680 -15.81 -15.10 -3.12
CA ALA A 680 -15.55 -15.80 -1.87
C ALA A 680 -14.11 -16.32 -1.83
N PHE A 681 -13.65 -16.68 -0.63
CA PHE A 681 -12.34 -17.29 -0.43
C PHE A 681 -12.42 -18.51 0.47
N ALA A 682 -11.41 -19.37 0.41
CA ALA A 682 -11.30 -20.56 1.23
C ALA A 682 -9.92 -20.65 1.90
N ILE A 683 -9.92 -21.07 3.15
CA ILE A 683 -8.70 -21.31 3.92
C ILE A 683 -8.76 -22.75 4.45
N THR A 684 -7.74 -23.52 4.11
CA THR A 684 -7.60 -24.93 4.51
C THR A 684 -6.21 -25.22 5.03
N THR A 685 -6.07 -26.34 5.74
CA THR A 685 -4.79 -26.83 6.26
C THR A 685 -4.58 -28.28 5.87
N ARG A 686 -3.33 -28.66 5.65
CA ARG A 686 -2.92 -30.03 5.29
C ARG A 686 -1.79 -30.54 6.17
#